data_AF-A0A0C4Y5J0-F1
#
_entry.id   AF-A0A0C4Y5J0-F1
#
_cell.length_a   1.000
_cell.length_b   1.000
_cell.length_c   1.000
_cell.angle_alpha   90.00
_cell.angle_beta   90.00
_cell.angle_gamma   90.00
#
_symmetry.space_group_name_H-M   'P 1'
#
loop_
_entity.id
_entity.type
_entity.pdbx_description
1 polymer ?
#
loop_
_entity_poly.entity_id
_entity_poly.type
_entity_poly.pdbx_seq_one_letter_code
_entity_poly.pdbx_strand_id
1 'polypeptide(L)'
;MSRYCGDDDSKPILEAAAHWRDSALLGGGSVLTSDKLWTSPLLDVLDEYFVRRPDVGDGKFLQKLEQQLAPTDGAAKQLVAEMMWVMYLCPSSLTPAHKRKTVQTVWAWSSEEAPTNSRWLDDDALAGVGSAGPGFNQNQWRELVFLINFMRRFRELDTGEQLRLMEDGRKFDEWLKEVPDWEARQLRHMLLFLLFPDDFERIFGQNDRKTIVRHYSKLDRREVNRMDAEQLDRELQSIRKRLEGERGTTQLDYYVPPLKGEWRSETFAAATESVMAEHVRQAIAEIQQDGVPQDAESTGYDLVDDGNRYPPKLVLSLAVKHATGEPLDRANFSGGEESSAFRLLRRLGFEIRPKDEAESGIAELMQRFLEQAESGKALSAQGYLREYQGLKVRVSFGKGNFARIPWIAFLGDGQTVSEGVYPVLLLFRDKRQLLLCYGVSEEGSARLSWGDLDGAQTVREWFKDRYGHSPDRYGASFVRAAYDISQPLPIPELQQELDDLIDVYAGVLSGGSADMPTETTDPVEPDVLLPVRANLREAVLAFGEALQASGVKFGDQHDTLVSAFVSSIVTKPLVILTGLSGSGKTQIAIRFGEWLGDDRLHVAAVRPDWTGAETLFGYEDALKRELDGRPAWAVPAPLEFILKAVADQQHPYVLLLDEMNLAHVERYFADVLSGMESGKPCLPNLQRGTDGCWRVRIGEDARVPIPRNLWIVGTVNVDETTYMFSPKVLDRANTFEFRVQASDLSIEARKPTPCAPGDAELVRGLLTIARDDDWHLTHQSGSIDELTPRLKQLHELLSRYNLEFGHRVFYEAIRFASLAEEAGITGLDAVLDRIVMQKVLPRLHGSRRRLELPLLALAQYCRDLPTSITSDDKLQTAGVEEIPAQGAELPTSYAKILRMLRSLRANQFASFTE
;
A
#
# COMPACT_ATOMS: atom_id res chain seq x y z
N MET A 1 3.44 33.36 28.37
CA MET A 1 4.77 32.76 28.18
C MET A 1 4.59 31.42 27.50
N SER A 2 5.28 31.19 26.39
CA SER A 2 5.20 29.96 25.58
C SER A 2 5.73 28.72 26.30
N ARG A 3 6.23 28.91 27.53
CA ARG A 3 6.49 27.88 28.54
C ARG A 3 5.25 27.04 28.90
N TYR A 4 4.04 27.61 28.87
CA TYR A 4 2.82 26.86 29.21
C TYR A 4 2.49 25.82 28.13
N CYS A 5 2.44 24.54 28.50
CA CYS A 5 2.23 23.43 27.56
C CYS A 5 0.95 22.60 27.85
N GLY A 6 0.01 23.14 28.62
CA GLY A 6 -1.19 22.40 29.06
C GLY A 6 -0.94 21.60 30.32
N ASP A 7 -1.31 20.31 30.30
CA ASP A 7 -1.07 19.36 31.40
C ASP A 7 0.37 18.85 31.45
N ASP A 8 1.16 19.10 30.40
CA ASP A 8 2.58 18.71 30.32
C ASP A 8 3.47 19.72 31.07
N ASP A 9 4.30 19.25 32.02
CA ASP A 9 5.27 20.11 32.71
C ASP A 9 6.55 20.30 31.87
N SER A 10 6.67 21.47 31.24
CA SER A 10 7.86 21.85 30.45
C SER A 10 9.06 22.25 31.31
N LYS A 11 8.89 22.48 32.62
CA LYS A 11 9.91 23.06 33.48
C LYS A 11 11.19 22.21 33.57
N PRO A 12 11.14 20.89 33.80
CA PRO A 12 12.35 20.06 33.87
C PRO A 12 13.18 20.12 32.57
N ILE A 13 12.50 20.20 31.43
CA ILE A 13 13.12 20.24 30.10
C ILE A 13 13.77 21.59 29.84
N LEU A 14 13.14 22.69 30.26
CA LEU A 14 13.72 24.03 30.19
C LEU A 14 14.89 24.22 31.19
N GLU A 15 14.84 23.57 32.35
CA GLU A 15 15.97 23.53 33.29
C GLU A 15 17.15 22.75 32.70
N ALA A 16 16.88 21.63 32.02
CA ALA A 16 17.89 20.88 31.28
C ALA A 16 18.51 21.73 30.14
N ALA A 17 17.69 22.46 29.40
CA ALA A 17 18.16 23.39 28.37
C ALA A 17 19.04 24.51 28.94
N ALA A 18 18.65 25.10 30.08
CA ALA A 18 19.45 26.12 30.75
C ALA A 18 20.79 25.57 31.25
N HIS A 19 20.80 24.34 31.79
CA HIS A 19 22.04 23.66 32.17
C HIS A 19 22.95 23.43 30.97
N TRP A 20 22.40 23.00 29.83
CA TRP A 20 23.14 22.87 28.58
C TRP A 20 23.69 24.20 28.09
N ARG A 21 22.89 25.27 28.13
CA ARG A 21 23.33 26.61 27.75
C ARG A 21 24.55 27.04 28.57
N ASP A 22 24.47 26.89 29.90
CA ASP A 22 25.49 27.44 30.80
C ASP A 22 26.75 26.57 30.83
N SER A 23 26.59 25.24 30.91
CA SER A 23 27.70 24.31 31.05
C SER A 23 28.37 23.99 29.72
N ALA A 24 27.57 23.71 28.68
CA ALA A 24 28.07 23.28 27.38
C ALA A 24 28.18 24.43 26.39
N LEU A 25 27.07 25.10 26.03
CA LEU A 25 27.07 26.11 24.96
C LEU A 25 28.03 27.27 25.26
N LEU A 26 27.93 27.86 26.45
CA LEU A 26 28.82 28.94 26.90
C LEU A 26 30.12 28.38 27.50
N GLY A 27 30.04 27.44 28.45
CA GLY A 27 31.19 26.97 29.23
C GLY A 27 32.12 25.95 28.56
N GLY A 28 31.66 25.22 27.54
CA GLY A 28 32.44 24.15 26.88
C GLY A 28 32.64 22.88 27.71
N GLY A 29 31.97 22.79 28.85
CA GLY A 29 31.90 21.61 29.71
C GLY A 29 30.88 20.59 29.23
N SER A 30 30.97 19.38 29.79
CA SER A 30 30.01 18.28 29.66
C SER A 30 28.71 18.60 30.40
N VAL A 31 27.57 18.10 29.91
CA VAL A 31 26.29 18.19 30.62
C VAL A 31 26.04 17.01 31.55
N LEU A 32 26.70 15.86 31.31
CA LEU A 32 26.52 14.64 32.08
C LEU A 32 27.70 14.31 33.00
N THR A 33 28.88 14.87 32.76
CA THR A 33 30.12 14.62 33.54
C THR A 33 30.85 15.92 33.90
N SER A 34 32.01 15.81 34.57
CA SER A 34 32.88 16.94 34.88
C SER A 34 33.87 17.32 33.77
N ASP A 35 33.84 16.60 32.64
CA ASP A 35 34.81 16.76 31.56
C ASP A 35 34.51 17.95 30.66
N LYS A 36 35.44 18.29 29.76
CA LYS A 36 35.24 19.32 28.73
C LYS A 36 34.99 18.69 27.36
N LEU A 37 33.72 18.49 27.04
CA LEU A 37 33.30 17.83 25.79
C LEU A 37 32.94 18.81 24.68
N TRP A 38 32.29 19.94 24.96
CA TRP A 38 31.77 20.86 23.94
C TRP A 38 32.82 21.89 23.46
N THR A 39 34.00 21.38 23.06
CA THR A 39 35.18 22.17 22.68
C THR A 39 35.43 22.17 21.17
N SER A 40 36.06 23.22 20.63
CA SER A 40 36.36 23.33 19.20
C SER A 40 37.16 22.14 18.63
N PRO A 41 38.21 21.62 19.32
CA PRO A 41 38.94 20.46 18.81
C PRO A 41 38.06 19.21 18.61
N LEU A 42 37.14 18.92 19.53
CA LEU A 42 36.23 17.78 19.40
C LEU A 42 35.17 18.03 18.31
N LEU A 43 34.68 19.26 18.18
CA LEU A 43 33.78 19.65 17.09
C LEU A 43 34.42 19.52 15.71
N ASP A 44 35.72 19.84 15.58
CA ASP A 44 36.46 19.67 14.33
C ASP A 44 36.68 18.20 13.97
N VAL A 45 36.88 17.34 14.97
CA VAL A 45 36.89 15.87 14.76
C VAL A 45 35.54 15.40 14.22
N LEU A 46 34.42 15.85 14.80
CA LEU A 46 33.09 15.49 14.30
C LEU A 46 32.82 16.05 12.89
N ASP A 47 33.31 17.26 12.59
CA ASP A 47 33.24 17.79 11.23
C ASP A 47 34.00 16.91 10.23
N GLU A 48 35.23 16.50 10.56
CA GLU A 48 36.06 15.68 9.68
C GLU A 48 35.44 14.30 9.42
N TYR A 49 35.01 13.62 10.48
CA TYR A 49 34.63 12.20 10.40
C TYR A 49 33.14 11.97 10.16
N PHE A 50 32.27 12.91 10.51
CA PHE A 50 30.82 12.77 10.35
C PHE A 50 30.27 13.72 9.28
N VAL A 51 30.54 15.03 9.38
CA VAL A 51 29.94 16.04 8.47
C VAL A 51 30.53 15.95 7.06
N ARG A 52 31.86 15.91 6.94
CA ARG A 52 32.56 15.86 5.64
C ARG A 52 32.68 14.46 5.04
N ARG A 53 32.40 13.43 5.83
CA ARG A 53 32.43 12.01 5.40
C ARG A 53 31.11 11.31 5.74
N PRO A 54 29.97 11.76 5.18
CA PRO A 54 28.68 11.16 5.49
C PRO A 54 28.62 9.72 4.96
N ASP A 55 28.16 8.79 5.80
CA ASP A 55 27.89 7.42 5.39
C ASP A 55 26.52 7.31 4.69
N VAL A 56 26.58 7.27 3.35
CA VAL A 56 25.42 7.10 2.46
C VAL A 56 25.09 5.63 2.18
N GLY A 57 25.75 4.67 2.85
CA GLY A 57 25.54 3.23 2.69
C GLY A 57 24.18 2.74 3.20
N ASP A 58 23.97 1.43 3.24
CA ASP A 58 22.74 0.83 3.79
C ASP A 58 22.92 0.53 5.29
N GLY A 59 22.04 1.04 6.16
CA GLY A 59 22.13 0.79 7.60
C GLY A 59 21.25 1.72 8.44
N LYS A 60 20.95 1.33 9.68
CA LYS A 60 20.21 2.20 10.63
C LYS A 60 21.10 3.34 11.11
N PHE A 61 20.51 4.49 11.44
CA PHE A 61 21.24 5.71 11.82
C PHE A 61 22.34 5.48 12.88
N LEU A 62 22.03 4.82 14.01
CA LEU A 62 23.02 4.57 15.06
C LEU A 62 24.17 3.65 14.61
N GLN A 63 23.91 2.67 13.74
CA GLN A 63 24.95 1.77 13.23
C GLN A 63 25.95 2.52 12.35
N LYS A 64 25.44 3.38 11.47
CA LYS A 64 26.27 4.24 10.62
C LYS A 64 27.07 5.23 11.46
N LEU A 65 26.40 5.85 12.43
CA LEU A 65 27.04 6.79 13.36
C LEU A 65 28.20 6.12 14.12
N GLU A 66 27.99 4.90 14.62
CA GLU A 66 29.05 4.10 15.26
C GLU A 66 30.23 3.85 14.32
N GLN A 67 29.97 3.45 13.08
CA GLN A 67 31.01 3.18 12.08
C GLN A 67 31.79 4.46 11.71
N GLN A 68 31.10 5.58 11.52
CA GLN A 68 31.73 6.86 11.22
C GLN A 68 32.59 7.39 12.38
N LEU A 69 32.20 7.09 13.62
CA LEU A 69 32.92 7.50 14.83
C LEU A 69 33.95 6.49 15.31
N ALA A 70 33.98 5.27 14.77
CA ALA A 70 34.95 4.24 15.11
C ALA A 70 36.42 4.73 15.13
N PRO A 71 36.91 5.54 14.17
CA PRO A 71 38.28 6.05 14.18
C PRO A 71 38.54 7.20 15.18
N THR A 72 37.51 7.69 15.86
CA THR A 72 37.61 8.82 16.80
C THR A 72 37.82 8.37 18.25
N ASP A 73 38.44 9.25 19.04
CA ASP A 73 38.67 9.03 20.47
C ASP A 73 37.37 9.01 21.29
N GLY A 74 37.45 8.47 22.52
CA GLY A 74 36.29 8.34 23.41
C GLY A 74 35.53 9.64 23.67
N ALA A 75 36.25 10.76 23.84
CA ALA A 75 35.65 12.07 24.09
C ALA A 75 34.76 12.57 22.94
N ALA A 76 35.09 12.25 21.68
CA ALA A 76 34.25 12.62 20.53
C ALA A 76 32.93 11.83 20.54
N LYS A 77 32.97 10.55 20.93
CA LYS A 77 31.78 9.70 21.05
C LYS A 77 30.88 10.15 22.21
N GLN A 78 31.47 10.56 23.33
CA GLN A 78 30.75 11.18 24.46
C GLN A 78 30.08 12.49 24.06
N LEU A 79 30.78 13.36 23.31
CA LEU A 79 30.19 14.59 22.77
C LEU A 79 28.96 14.29 21.90
N VAL A 80 29.02 13.27 21.04
CA VAL A 80 27.86 12.86 20.22
C VAL A 80 26.72 12.33 21.08
N ALA A 81 27.01 11.60 22.17
CA ALA A 81 25.98 11.16 23.10
C ALA A 81 25.24 12.37 23.74
N GLU A 82 25.96 13.42 24.12
CA GLU A 82 25.35 14.65 24.65
C GLU A 82 24.60 15.45 23.57
N MET A 83 25.07 15.45 22.33
CA MET A 83 24.34 16.03 21.19
C MET A 83 23.00 15.31 20.95
N MET A 84 22.99 13.98 21.00
CA MET A 84 21.75 13.19 20.93
C MET A 84 20.80 13.51 22.08
N TRP A 85 21.33 13.74 23.28
CA TRP A 85 20.55 14.17 24.43
C TRP A 85 19.84 15.51 24.18
N VAL A 86 20.56 16.54 23.70
CA VAL A 86 19.96 17.86 23.36
C VAL A 86 18.88 17.72 22.28
N MET A 87 19.17 16.98 21.21
CA MET A 87 18.22 16.74 20.11
C MET A 87 16.91 16.10 20.58
N TYR A 88 16.95 15.33 21.67
CA TYR A 88 15.81 14.60 22.20
C TYR A 88 15.07 15.28 23.36
N LEU A 89 15.49 16.47 23.79
CA LEU A 89 14.79 17.23 24.83
C LEU A 89 13.36 17.62 24.42
N CYS A 90 13.15 18.02 23.17
CA CYS A 90 11.83 18.46 22.70
C CYS A 90 10.85 17.35 22.27
N PRO A 91 11.24 16.34 21.47
CA PRO A 91 10.31 15.37 20.87
C PRO A 91 9.55 14.53 21.92
N SER A 92 8.22 14.63 21.98
CA SER A 92 7.38 13.78 22.86
C SER A 92 6.99 12.43 22.25
N SER A 93 7.28 12.22 20.96
CA SER A 93 7.02 10.94 20.26
C SER A 93 7.95 9.80 20.67
N LEU A 94 9.06 10.10 21.35
CA LEU A 94 10.02 9.12 21.87
C LEU A 94 9.84 9.00 23.38
N THR A 95 9.75 7.78 23.90
CA THR A 95 9.64 7.58 25.35
C THR A 95 10.94 7.97 26.06
N PRO A 96 10.88 8.47 27.31
CA PRO A 96 12.08 8.77 28.10
C PRO A 96 13.09 7.62 28.16
N ALA A 97 12.59 6.39 28.35
CA ALA A 97 13.40 5.17 28.34
C ALA A 97 14.16 4.96 27.01
N HIS A 98 13.52 5.24 25.87
CA HIS A 98 14.17 5.12 24.57
C HIS A 98 15.26 6.19 24.35
N LYS A 99 14.99 7.43 24.77
CA LYS A 99 15.96 8.53 24.70
C LYS A 99 17.19 8.22 25.56
N ARG A 100 16.98 7.82 26.81
CA ARG A 100 18.04 7.41 27.74
C ARG A 100 18.87 6.27 27.18
N LYS A 101 18.23 5.21 26.69
CA LYS A 101 18.90 4.07 26.08
C LYS A 101 19.77 4.48 24.90
N THR A 102 19.30 5.40 24.06
CA THR A 102 20.06 5.89 22.91
C THR A 102 21.31 6.64 23.35
N VAL A 103 21.18 7.58 24.28
CA VAL A 103 22.32 8.34 24.84
C VAL A 103 23.34 7.39 25.48
N GLN A 104 22.88 6.42 26.28
CA GLN A 104 23.75 5.42 26.91
C GLN A 104 24.44 4.50 25.89
N THR A 105 23.75 4.12 24.81
CA THR A 105 24.32 3.29 23.75
C THR A 105 25.45 4.03 23.04
N VAL A 106 25.23 5.30 22.68
CA VAL A 106 26.26 6.14 22.02
C VAL A 106 27.43 6.40 22.97
N TRP A 107 27.15 6.65 24.26
CA TRP A 107 28.18 6.85 25.27
C TRP A 107 29.08 5.61 25.41
N ALA A 108 28.49 4.41 25.44
CA ALA A 108 29.23 3.16 25.60
C ALA A 108 30.28 2.91 24.49
N TRP A 109 30.16 3.55 23.32
CA TRP A 109 31.17 3.49 22.26
C TRP A 109 32.52 4.10 22.66
N SER A 110 32.56 4.95 23.70
CA SER A 110 33.80 5.48 24.26
C SER A 110 34.57 4.47 25.10
N SER A 111 34.00 3.29 25.37
CA SER A 111 34.48 2.30 26.33
C SER A 111 34.51 2.78 27.80
N GLU A 112 33.84 3.89 28.12
CA GLU A 112 33.63 4.36 29.49
C GLU A 112 32.22 4.05 29.97
N GLU A 113 32.05 3.87 31.29
CA GLU A 113 30.72 3.67 31.87
C GLU A 113 29.86 4.92 31.69
N ALA A 114 28.64 4.72 31.17
CA ALA A 114 27.71 5.83 30.98
C ALA A 114 27.27 6.41 32.34
N PRO A 115 27.17 7.74 32.47
CA PRO A 115 26.72 8.37 33.70
C PRO A 115 25.26 7.97 33.97
N THR A 116 25.03 7.11 34.97
CA THR A 116 23.70 6.60 35.33
C THR A 116 22.97 7.45 36.36
N ASN A 117 23.70 8.28 37.11
CA ASN A 117 23.19 9.08 38.24
C ASN A 117 22.97 10.57 37.89
N SER A 118 22.97 10.94 36.60
CA SER A 118 22.72 12.32 36.19
C SER A 118 21.23 12.60 36.16
N ARG A 119 20.77 13.58 36.94
CA ARG A 119 19.36 14.03 36.94
C ARG A 119 18.85 14.44 35.55
N TRP A 120 19.76 14.78 34.65
CA TRP A 120 19.45 15.17 33.28
C TRP A 120 19.06 13.98 32.39
N LEU A 121 19.21 12.76 32.89
CA LEU A 121 18.72 11.53 32.25
C LEU A 121 17.45 10.99 32.92
N ASP A 122 16.85 11.71 33.87
CA ASP A 122 15.60 11.32 34.53
C ASP A 122 14.40 11.43 33.56
N ASP A 123 13.32 10.71 33.86
CA ASP A 123 12.13 10.67 32.99
C ASP A 123 11.52 12.07 32.78
N ASP A 124 11.52 12.91 33.81
CA ASP A 124 10.97 14.27 33.76
C ASP A 124 11.73 15.16 32.78
N ALA A 125 13.06 15.10 32.77
CA ALA A 125 13.89 15.86 31.83
C ALA A 125 13.78 15.33 30.38
N LEU A 126 13.39 14.07 30.21
CA LEU A 126 13.30 13.39 28.92
C LEU A 126 11.85 13.21 28.43
N ALA A 127 10.84 13.74 29.12
CA ALA A 127 9.43 13.58 28.75
C ALA A 127 9.10 14.17 27.36
N GLY A 128 9.76 15.26 26.98
CA GLY A 128 9.46 15.99 25.74
C GLY A 128 8.35 17.03 25.93
N VAL A 129 8.35 18.05 25.08
CA VAL A 129 7.41 19.18 25.13
C VAL A 129 6.63 19.37 23.82
N GLY A 130 6.90 18.61 22.77
CA GLY A 130 6.17 18.78 21.50
C GLY A 130 6.52 17.76 20.42
N SER A 131 5.72 17.73 19.36
CA SER A 131 5.99 16.85 18.22
C SER A 131 7.08 17.44 17.32
N ALA A 132 8.14 16.67 17.11
CA ALA A 132 9.21 16.99 16.17
C ALA A 132 8.81 16.75 14.69
N GLY A 133 7.68 16.09 14.46
CA GLY A 133 7.19 15.70 13.14
C GLY A 133 7.96 14.53 12.50
N PRO A 134 7.41 13.91 11.44
CA PRO A 134 8.05 12.78 10.75
C PRO A 134 9.42 13.11 10.14
N GLY A 135 9.61 14.37 9.71
CA GLY A 135 10.85 14.85 9.10
C GLY A 135 12.07 14.75 10.01
N PHE A 136 11.91 15.01 11.32
CA PHE A 136 12.98 14.88 12.31
C PHE A 136 13.48 13.45 12.44
N ASN A 137 12.56 12.48 12.58
CA ASN A 137 12.93 11.06 12.73
C ASN A 137 13.60 10.48 11.48
N GLN A 138 13.20 10.92 10.29
CA GLN A 138 13.77 10.47 9.02
C GLN A 138 15.14 11.12 8.73
N ASN A 139 15.40 12.30 9.29
CA ASN A 139 16.59 13.09 8.99
C ASN A 139 17.47 13.37 10.23
N GLN A 140 17.47 12.49 11.24
CA GLN A 140 18.26 12.67 12.47
C GLN A 140 19.74 12.98 12.20
N TRP A 141 20.33 12.36 11.16
CA TRP A 141 21.72 12.64 10.76
C TRP A 141 21.91 14.08 10.27
N ARG A 142 20.92 14.68 9.58
CA ARG A 142 20.96 16.09 9.16
C ARG A 142 20.76 17.04 10.33
N GLU A 143 19.93 16.67 11.30
CA GLU A 143 19.79 17.45 12.54
C GLU A 143 21.09 17.44 13.34
N LEU A 144 21.81 16.31 13.40
CA LEU A 144 23.12 16.22 14.02
C LEU A 144 24.18 17.04 13.25
N VAL A 145 24.17 16.99 11.92
CA VAL A 145 25.03 17.86 11.08
C VAL A 145 24.76 19.34 11.37
N PHE A 146 23.49 19.73 11.46
CA PHE A 146 23.09 21.10 11.80
C PHE A 146 23.60 21.50 13.19
N LEU A 147 23.45 20.64 14.19
CA LEU A 147 23.93 20.90 15.55
C LEU A 147 25.46 21.06 15.61
N ILE A 148 26.22 20.23 14.88
CA ILE A 148 27.68 20.34 14.79
C ILE A 148 28.07 21.67 14.15
N ASN A 149 27.45 22.04 13.02
CA ASN A 149 27.74 23.29 12.33
C ASN A 149 27.34 24.52 13.17
N PHE A 150 26.20 24.46 13.86
CA PHE A 150 25.76 25.47 14.82
C PHE A 150 26.80 25.68 15.90
N MET A 151 27.25 24.61 16.57
CA MET A 151 28.22 24.70 17.65
C MET A 151 29.57 25.25 17.17
N ARG A 152 30.03 24.84 15.98
CA ARG A 152 31.28 25.34 15.40
C ARG A 152 31.23 26.84 15.12
N ARG A 153 30.16 27.28 14.44
CA ARG A 153 29.94 28.72 14.17
C ARG A 153 29.82 29.53 15.46
N PHE A 154 29.10 29.01 16.46
CA PHE A 154 28.98 29.69 17.75
C PHE A 154 30.33 29.85 18.45
N ARG A 155 31.22 28.86 18.33
CA ARG A 155 32.57 28.89 18.90
C ARG A 155 33.56 29.78 18.15
N GLU A 156 33.28 30.14 16.91
CA GLU A 156 34.07 31.13 16.15
C GLU A 156 33.84 32.56 16.69
N LEU A 157 32.71 32.80 17.37
CA LEU A 157 32.39 34.09 17.99
C LEU A 157 33.23 34.33 19.24
N ASP A 158 33.57 35.61 19.49
CA ASP A 158 34.16 36.00 20.77
C ASP A 158 33.15 35.87 21.92
N THR A 159 33.66 35.72 23.15
CA THR A 159 32.81 35.52 24.34
C THR A 159 31.82 36.67 24.55
N GLY A 160 32.15 37.90 24.16
CA GLY A 160 31.25 39.04 24.27
C GLY A 160 30.10 38.98 23.26
N GLU A 161 30.32 38.49 22.04
CA GLU A 161 29.26 38.23 21.06
C GLU A 161 28.40 37.03 21.47
N GLN A 162 29.00 35.94 21.96
CA GLN A 162 28.27 34.78 22.48
C GLN A 162 27.27 35.17 23.57
N LEU A 163 27.70 35.97 24.54
CA LEU A 163 26.83 36.46 25.61
C LEU A 163 25.73 37.38 25.07
N ARG A 164 26.06 38.28 24.13
CA ARG A 164 25.07 39.17 23.48
C ARG A 164 23.99 38.40 22.73
N LEU A 165 24.34 37.30 22.06
CA LEU A 165 23.35 36.44 21.40
C LEU A 165 22.45 35.72 22.42
N MET A 166 22.97 35.34 23.59
CA MET A 166 22.18 34.70 24.65
C MET A 166 21.24 35.65 25.40
N GLU A 167 21.42 36.96 25.26
CA GLU A 167 20.55 37.97 25.86
C GLU A 167 19.34 38.34 24.98
N ASP A 168 19.39 38.05 23.67
CA ASP A 168 18.39 38.47 22.70
C ASP A 168 18.08 37.36 21.67
N GLY A 169 16.95 36.69 21.87
CA GLY A 169 16.51 35.59 21.02
C GLY A 169 16.31 35.98 19.55
N ARG A 170 16.04 37.27 19.26
CA ARG A 170 15.89 37.75 17.87
C ARG A 170 17.23 37.85 17.17
N LYS A 171 18.24 38.39 17.85
CA LYS A 171 19.60 38.44 17.31
C LYS A 171 20.16 37.04 17.13
N PHE A 172 19.86 36.14 18.06
CA PHE A 172 20.21 34.73 17.92
C PHE A 172 19.55 34.11 16.69
N ASP A 173 18.25 34.36 16.46
CA ASP A 173 17.55 33.84 15.28
C ASP A 173 18.09 34.40 13.95
N GLU A 174 18.40 35.70 13.92
CA GLU A 174 19.04 36.33 12.76
C GLU A 174 20.43 35.74 12.49
N TRP A 175 21.22 35.51 13.54
CA TRP A 175 22.53 34.89 13.45
C TRP A 175 22.47 33.44 12.97
N LEU A 176 21.42 32.68 13.29
CA LEU A 176 21.26 31.29 12.81
C LEU A 176 21.27 31.20 11.28
N LYS A 177 20.99 32.27 10.54
CA LYS A 177 21.10 32.31 9.07
C LYS A 177 22.51 32.05 8.56
N GLU A 178 23.53 32.29 9.38
CA GLU A 178 24.93 32.01 9.06
C GLU A 178 25.28 30.53 9.18
N VAL A 179 24.40 29.72 9.80
CA VAL A 179 24.58 28.28 9.94
C VAL A 179 24.04 27.56 8.69
N PRO A 180 24.80 26.66 8.06
CA PRO A 180 24.31 25.86 6.94
C PRO A 180 23.01 25.12 7.26
N ASP A 181 22.10 25.04 6.27
CA ASP A 181 20.79 24.37 6.35
C ASP A 181 19.79 24.96 7.38
N TRP A 182 20.04 26.15 7.93
CA TRP A 182 19.21 26.75 9.00
C TRP A 182 17.70 26.74 8.73
N GLU A 183 17.25 27.03 7.51
CA GLU A 183 15.82 27.16 7.20
C GLU A 183 15.09 25.81 7.16
N ALA A 184 15.80 24.72 6.89
CA ALA A 184 15.20 23.44 6.54
C ALA A 184 15.07 22.46 7.72
N ARG A 185 15.58 22.80 8.92
CA ARG A 185 15.77 21.88 10.05
C ARG A 185 14.79 22.13 11.18
N GLN A 186 14.19 21.06 11.71
CA GLN A 186 13.30 21.16 12.87
C GLN A 186 14.05 21.50 14.15
N LEU A 187 15.31 21.06 14.29
CA LEU A 187 16.13 21.36 15.47
C LEU A 187 16.39 22.86 15.64
N ARG A 188 16.39 23.67 14.56
CA ARG A 188 16.44 25.13 14.65
C ARG A 188 15.36 25.66 15.59
N HIS A 189 14.11 25.27 15.33
CA HIS A 189 12.96 25.74 16.09
C HIS A 189 12.97 25.23 17.53
N MET A 190 13.50 24.02 17.74
CA MET A 190 13.69 23.47 19.09
C MET A 190 14.73 24.27 19.87
N LEU A 191 15.87 24.61 19.27
CA LEU A 191 16.92 25.41 19.94
C LEU A 191 16.39 26.80 20.31
N LEU A 192 15.62 27.44 19.43
CA LEU A 192 14.98 28.73 19.71
C LEU A 192 14.03 28.64 20.90
N PHE A 193 13.17 27.61 20.95
CA PHE A 193 12.28 27.38 22.09
C PHE A 193 13.05 27.05 23.37
N LEU A 194 14.06 26.17 23.31
CA LEU A 194 14.82 25.73 24.49
C LEU A 194 15.62 26.87 25.12
N LEU A 195 16.21 27.76 24.31
CA LEU A 195 17.02 28.88 24.79
C LEU A 195 16.19 30.12 25.11
N PHE A 196 15.13 30.37 24.34
CA PHE A 196 14.29 31.57 24.42
C PHE A 196 12.79 31.21 24.46
N PRO A 197 12.33 30.43 25.47
CA PRO A 197 10.95 29.92 25.54
C PRO A 197 9.90 31.00 25.79
N ASP A 198 10.32 32.25 26.02
CA ASP A 198 9.44 33.40 26.19
C ASP A 198 9.26 34.18 24.88
N ASP A 199 10.14 33.96 23.90
CA ASP A 199 10.11 34.62 22.60
C ASP A 199 9.59 33.72 21.48
N PHE A 200 9.83 32.40 21.58
CA PHE A 200 9.51 31.43 20.53
C PHE A 200 8.56 30.36 21.01
N GLU A 201 7.72 29.88 20.10
CA GLU A 201 6.69 28.89 20.36
C GLU A 201 7.20 27.46 20.17
N ARG A 202 6.64 26.50 20.91
CA ARG A 202 6.93 25.06 20.77
C ARG A 202 6.28 24.41 19.53
N ILE A 203 6.37 25.08 18.38
CA ILE A 203 5.82 24.65 17.10
C ILE A 203 6.99 24.40 16.14
N PHE A 204 7.41 23.14 16.04
CA PHE A 204 8.64 22.76 15.33
C PHE A 204 8.40 22.38 13.85
N GLY A 205 7.16 22.06 13.48
CA GLY A 205 6.79 21.67 12.11
C GLY A 205 6.42 22.87 11.23
N GLN A 206 6.95 22.92 10.01
CA GLN A 206 6.74 24.03 9.08
C GLN A 206 5.26 24.22 8.68
N ASN A 207 4.50 23.13 8.50
CA ASN A 207 3.10 23.18 8.08
C ASN A 207 2.19 23.81 9.14
N ASP A 208 2.36 23.42 10.41
CA ASP A 208 1.57 23.95 11.52
C ASP A 208 1.85 25.43 11.72
N ARG A 209 3.13 25.85 11.65
CA ARG A 209 3.54 27.26 11.71
C ARG A 209 2.81 28.10 10.68
N LYS A 210 2.82 27.68 9.41
CA LYS A 210 2.12 28.38 8.31
C LYS A 210 0.61 28.41 8.52
N THR A 211 0.02 27.34 9.03
CA THR A 211 -1.44 27.25 9.24
C THR A 211 -1.91 28.18 10.35
N ILE A 212 -1.19 28.19 11.48
CA ILE A 212 -1.48 29.07 12.61
C ILE A 212 -1.33 30.54 12.21
N VAL A 213 -0.27 30.88 11.47
CA VAL A 213 -0.08 32.24 10.95
C VAL A 213 -1.25 32.61 10.05
N ARG A 214 -1.64 31.78 9.07
CA ARG A 214 -2.77 32.05 8.18
C ARG A 214 -4.07 32.33 8.94
N HIS A 215 -4.37 31.52 9.94
CA HIS A 215 -5.56 31.65 10.76
C HIS A 215 -5.61 33.01 11.49
N TYR A 216 -4.50 33.41 12.14
CA TYR A 216 -4.52 34.57 13.02
C TYR A 216 -4.00 35.88 12.38
N SER A 217 -3.28 35.86 11.26
CA SER A 217 -2.63 37.06 10.67
C SER A 217 -3.46 37.78 9.60
N LYS A 218 -4.59 37.20 9.14
CA LYS A 218 -5.39 37.68 7.99
C LYS A 218 -4.61 37.77 6.66
N LEU A 219 -3.37 37.28 6.62
CA LEU A 219 -2.54 37.24 5.40
C LEU A 219 -3.02 36.18 4.44
N ASP A 220 -2.82 36.40 3.14
CA ASP A 220 -3.23 35.44 2.13
C ASP A 220 -2.29 34.21 2.08
N ARG A 221 -2.76 33.13 1.45
CA ARG A 221 -2.00 31.86 1.37
C ARG A 221 -0.67 32.00 0.63
N ARG A 222 -0.58 32.85 -0.39
CA ARG A 222 0.64 33.05 -1.19
C ARG A 222 1.67 33.84 -0.40
N GLU A 223 1.23 34.84 0.36
CA GLU A 223 2.08 35.63 1.26
C GLU A 223 2.72 34.73 2.31
N VAL A 224 1.92 33.94 3.05
CA VAL A 224 2.46 33.05 4.08
C VAL A 224 3.35 31.95 3.52
N ASN A 225 3.08 31.45 2.31
CA ASN A 225 3.93 30.43 1.69
C ASN A 225 5.31 30.93 1.27
N ARG A 226 5.47 32.24 1.03
CA ARG A 226 6.73 32.89 0.69
C ARG A 226 7.55 33.32 1.90
N MET A 227 6.97 33.25 3.10
CA MET A 227 7.66 33.60 4.32
C MET A 227 8.77 32.60 4.63
N ASP A 228 9.95 33.12 4.93
CA ASP A 228 11.05 32.33 5.49
C ASP A 228 10.77 31.95 6.96
N ALA A 229 11.64 31.13 7.53
CA ALA A 229 11.47 30.63 8.90
C ALA A 229 11.43 31.75 9.96
N GLU A 230 12.23 32.81 9.79
CA GLU A 230 12.32 33.96 10.71
C GLU A 230 11.05 34.83 10.63
N GLN A 231 10.57 35.10 9.42
CA GLN A 231 9.33 35.83 9.18
C GLN A 231 8.15 35.11 9.83
N LEU A 232 8.08 33.79 9.73
CA LEU A 232 7.05 32.99 10.41
C LEU A 232 7.18 33.07 11.95
N ASP A 233 8.39 33.03 12.51
CA ASP A 233 8.60 33.19 13.96
C ASP A 233 8.12 34.57 14.45
N ARG A 234 8.42 35.63 13.69
CA ARG A 234 7.97 37.00 13.99
C ARG A 234 6.45 37.11 13.98
N GLU A 235 5.79 36.53 12.98
CA GLU A 235 4.33 36.52 12.90
C GLU A 235 3.71 35.73 14.06
N LEU A 236 4.24 34.53 14.38
CA LEU A 236 3.77 33.73 15.51
C LEU A 236 3.91 34.47 16.85
N GLN A 237 5.03 35.18 17.05
CA GLN A 237 5.24 36.01 18.25
C GLN A 237 4.25 37.19 18.31
N SER A 238 4.01 37.85 17.17
CA SER A 238 3.04 38.95 17.06
C SER A 238 1.63 38.48 17.40
N ILE A 239 1.22 37.35 16.81
CA ILE A 239 -0.06 36.70 17.09
C ILE A 239 -0.16 36.35 18.58
N ARG A 240 0.89 35.76 19.17
CA ARG A 240 0.92 35.42 20.59
C ARG A 240 0.67 36.63 21.47
N LYS A 241 1.43 37.71 21.29
CA LYS A 241 1.29 38.94 22.09
C LYS A 241 -0.09 39.55 21.96
N ARG A 242 -0.65 39.53 20.74
CA ARG A 242 -2.02 39.98 20.48
C ARG A 242 -3.05 39.11 21.23
N LEU A 243 -2.95 37.79 21.13
CA LEU A 243 -3.86 36.85 21.81
C LEU A 243 -3.75 36.95 23.33
N GLU A 244 -2.55 37.15 23.90
CA GLU A 244 -2.37 37.34 25.35
C GLU A 244 -3.09 38.60 25.83
N GLY A 245 -3.03 39.70 25.05
CA GLY A 245 -3.78 40.93 25.31
C GLY A 245 -5.29 40.76 25.17
N GLU A 246 -5.75 40.08 24.12
CA GLU A 246 -7.18 39.85 23.84
C GLU A 246 -7.83 38.91 24.87
N ARG A 247 -7.09 37.90 25.36
CA ARG A 247 -7.60 36.87 26.28
C ARG A 247 -7.33 37.18 27.75
N GLY A 248 -6.50 38.19 28.04
CA GLY A 248 -6.13 38.55 29.41
C GLY A 248 -5.37 37.45 30.16
N THR A 249 -4.72 36.52 29.45
CA THR A 249 -3.94 35.43 30.04
C THR A 249 -2.68 35.19 29.22
N THR A 250 -1.60 34.82 29.91
CA THR A 250 -0.33 34.43 29.31
C THR A 250 -0.20 32.90 29.18
N GLN A 251 -1.14 32.14 29.74
CA GLN A 251 -1.26 30.68 29.63
C GLN A 251 -2.00 30.31 28.35
N LEU A 252 -1.34 30.54 27.23
CA LEU A 252 -1.82 30.19 25.90
C LEU A 252 -0.89 29.15 25.29
N ASP A 253 -1.46 28.25 24.51
CA ASP A 253 -0.69 27.25 23.77
C ASP A 253 -1.50 26.81 22.55
N TYR A 254 -0.88 26.81 21.37
CA TYR A 254 -1.58 26.49 20.11
C TYR A 254 -2.00 25.02 20.01
N TYR A 255 -1.44 24.12 20.80
CA TYR A 255 -1.80 22.71 20.85
C TYR A 255 -2.72 22.34 22.02
N VAL A 256 -3.13 23.31 22.84
CA VAL A 256 -4.07 23.16 23.96
C VAL A 256 -5.37 23.93 23.68
N PRO A 257 -6.56 23.42 24.09
CA PRO A 257 -7.79 24.19 24.03
C PRO A 257 -7.70 25.50 24.85
N PRO A 258 -8.35 26.60 24.40
CA PRO A 258 -9.24 26.68 23.25
C PRO A 258 -8.51 26.91 21.92
N LEU A 259 -7.26 27.41 21.93
CA LEU A 259 -6.56 27.81 20.70
C LEU A 259 -6.41 26.65 19.71
N LYS A 260 -6.07 25.44 20.19
CA LYS A 260 -6.05 24.23 19.36
C LYS A 260 -7.35 24.03 18.59
N GLY A 261 -8.47 24.28 19.27
CA GLY A 261 -9.80 24.21 18.67
C GLY A 261 -10.01 25.34 17.69
N GLU A 262 -9.55 26.56 17.96
CA GLU A 262 -9.80 27.76 17.16
C GLU A 262 -9.17 27.73 15.77
N TRP A 263 -7.85 27.56 15.67
CA TRP A 263 -7.17 27.50 14.37
C TRP A 263 -7.42 26.19 13.62
N ARG A 264 -7.87 25.15 14.34
CA ARG A 264 -8.45 23.94 13.73
C ARG A 264 -9.95 24.07 13.41
N SER A 265 -10.67 25.04 13.99
CA SER A 265 -12.10 25.29 13.81
C SER A 265 -12.38 26.38 12.81
N GLU A 266 -11.50 27.33 12.53
CA GLU A 266 -11.70 28.26 11.42
C GLU A 266 -11.64 27.51 10.09
N THR A 267 -10.86 26.42 10.02
CA THR A 267 -10.99 25.39 8.99
C THR A 267 -12.39 24.76 8.90
N PHE A 268 -13.20 24.78 9.97
CA PHE A 268 -14.56 24.23 9.99
C PHE A 268 -15.66 25.30 9.89
N ALA A 269 -15.63 26.37 10.69
CA ALA A 269 -16.58 27.47 10.73
C ALA A 269 -16.51 28.32 9.45
N ALA A 270 -15.32 28.67 8.95
CA ALA A 270 -15.21 29.37 7.66
C ALA A 270 -15.64 28.47 6.50
N ALA A 271 -15.42 27.17 6.60
CA ALA A 271 -15.88 26.21 5.61
C ALA A 271 -17.41 25.97 5.66
N THR A 272 -18.07 26.23 6.80
CA THR A 272 -19.51 25.95 7.00
C THR A 272 -20.39 27.19 7.07
N GLU A 273 -19.83 28.40 7.00
CA GLU A 273 -20.55 29.68 7.11
C GLU A 273 -21.62 29.87 6.03
N SER A 274 -21.36 29.40 4.81
CA SER A 274 -22.30 29.48 3.67
C SER A 274 -23.28 28.32 3.57
N VAL A 275 -23.25 27.35 4.50
CA VAL A 275 -24.11 26.16 4.43
C VAL A 275 -25.53 26.49 4.88
N MET A 276 -26.50 26.24 3.99
CA MET A 276 -27.92 26.40 4.23
C MET A 276 -28.63 25.05 4.14
N ALA A 277 -29.88 24.96 4.60
CA ALA A 277 -30.67 23.73 4.52
C ALA A 277 -30.79 23.18 3.09
N GLU A 278 -30.80 24.04 2.08
CA GLU A 278 -30.83 23.64 0.67
C GLU A 278 -29.57 22.88 0.24
N HIS A 279 -28.38 23.29 0.70
CA HIS A 279 -27.13 22.61 0.40
C HIS A 279 -27.07 21.22 1.06
N VAL A 280 -27.70 21.06 2.23
CA VAL A 280 -27.84 19.76 2.90
C VAL A 280 -28.77 18.82 2.12
N ARG A 281 -29.87 19.32 1.54
CA ARG A 281 -30.74 18.52 0.67
C ARG A 281 -30.05 18.10 -0.62
N GLN A 282 -29.25 19.00 -1.22
CA GLN A 282 -28.44 18.68 -2.39
C GLN A 282 -27.42 17.58 -2.07
N ALA A 283 -26.77 17.66 -0.90
CA ALA A 283 -25.87 16.61 -0.43
C ALA A 283 -26.57 15.26 -0.23
N ILE A 284 -27.79 15.26 0.33
CA ILE A 284 -28.59 14.03 0.48
C ILE A 284 -28.96 13.45 -0.89
N ALA A 285 -29.35 14.30 -1.85
CA ALA A 285 -29.64 13.86 -3.21
C ALA A 285 -28.40 13.28 -3.92
N GLU A 286 -27.22 13.88 -3.74
CA GLU A 286 -25.96 13.35 -4.24
C GLU A 286 -25.66 11.97 -3.62
N ILE A 287 -25.86 11.80 -2.30
CA ILE A 287 -25.69 10.51 -1.64
C ILE A 287 -26.73 9.47 -2.10
N GLN A 288 -27.96 9.88 -2.38
CA GLN A 288 -28.99 8.98 -2.92
C GLN A 288 -28.64 8.49 -4.33
N GLN A 289 -27.99 9.33 -5.12
CA GLN A 289 -27.59 9.01 -6.49
C GLN A 289 -26.31 8.16 -6.53
N ASP A 290 -25.29 8.57 -5.76
CA ASP A 290 -23.93 8.03 -5.87
C ASP A 290 -23.62 6.98 -4.78
N GLY A 291 -24.51 6.83 -3.80
CA GLY A 291 -24.33 5.95 -2.66
C GLY A 291 -23.43 6.54 -1.58
N VAL A 292 -23.38 5.86 -0.44
CA VAL A 292 -22.47 6.19 0.66
C VAL A 292 -21.12 5.51 0.40
N PRO A 293 -20.00 6.25 0.31
CA PRO A 293 -18.67 5.62 0.23
C PRO A 293 -18.36 4.83 1.50
N GLN A 294 -17.67 3.69 1.37
CA GLN A 294 -17.43 2.78 2.49
C GLN A 294 -16.63 3.41 3.64
N ASP A 295 -15.76 4.38 3.35
CA ASP A 295 -14.98 5.15 4.33
C ASP A 295 -15.77 6.32 4.95
N ALA A 296 -17.02 6.49 4.53
CA ALA A 296 -17.93 7.56 4.93
C ALA A 296 -19.06 7.08 5.84
N GLU A 297 -19.17 5.77 6.07
CA GLU A 297 -20.25 5.18 6.85
C GLU A 297 -20.27 5.69 8.29
N SER A 298 -21.46 5.94 8.80
CA SER A 298 -21.71 6.32 10.18
C SER A 298 -21.64 5.11 11.09
N THR A 299 -20.86 5.21 12.17
CA THR A 299 -20.65 4.12 13.13
C THR A 299 -21.65 4.14 14.28
N GLY A 300 -22.13 5.30 14.73
CA GLY A 300 -23.02 5.40 15.90
C GLY A 300 -24.32 6.19 15.72
N TYR A 301 -24.40 7.12 14.76
CA TYR A 301 -25.55 7.98 14.55
C TYR A 301 -25.78 8.26 13.06
N ASP A 302 -27.04 8.26 12.64
CA ASP A 302 -27.46 8.57 11.28
C ASP A 302 -28.31 9.84 11.24
N LEU A 303 -28.14 10.64 10.20
CA LEU A 303 -29.06 11.70 9.83
C LEU A 303 -30.27 11.07 9.13
N VAL A 304 -31.47 11.41 9.56
CA VAL A 304 -32.71 10.88 9.01
C VAL A 304 -33.41 11.95 8.19
N ASP A 305 -33.66 11.64 6.92
CA ASP A 305 -34.43 12.48 6.01
C ASP A 305 -35.35 11.60 5.15
N ASP A 306 -36.64 11.95 5.11
CA ASP A 306 -37.71 11.19 4.43
C ASP A 306 -37.68 9.65 4.70
N GLY A 307 -37.40 9.27 5.95
CA GLY A 307 -37.34 7.87 6.38
C GLY A 307 -36.06 7.11 6.02
N ASN A 308 -35.14 7.72 5.28
CA ASN A 308 -33.83 7.15 4.94
C ASN A 308 -32.74 7.65 5.89
N ARG A 309 -31.68 6.83 6.05
CA ARG A 309 -30.57 7.09 6.98
C ARG A 309 -29.29 7.40 6.21
N TYR A 310 -28.63 8.49 6.59
CA TYR A 310 -27.43 9.01 5.93
C TYR A 310 -26.31 9.30 6.95
N PRO A 311 -25.03 9.10 6.61
CA PRO A 311 -23.94 9.44 7.51
C PRO A 311 -23.81 10.96 7.70
N PRO A 312 -23.98 11.51 8.93
CA PRO A 312 -24.02 12.95 9.13
C PRO A 312 -22.73 13.69 8.72
N LYS A 313 -21.56 13.05 8.87
CA LYS A 313 -20.26 13.66 8.49
C LYS A 313 -20.09 13.75 6.97
N LEU A 314 -20.58 12.75 6.23
CA LEU A 314 -20.59 12.78 4.77
C LEU A 314 -21.55 13.85 4.26
N VAL A 315 -22.77 13.88 4.80
CA VAL A 315 -23.79 14.88 4.45
C VAL A 315 -23.25 16.29 4.63
N LEU A 316 -22.57 16.58 5.74
CA LEU A 316 -22.00 17.91 5.97
C LEU A 316 -20.83 18.24 5.02
N SER A 317 -19.95 17.27 4.75
CA SER A 317 -18.82 17.45 3.82
C SER A 317 -19.30 17.85 2.41
N LEU A 318 -20.34 17.16 1.92
CA LEU A 318 -20.96 17.45 0.63
C LEU A 318 -21.82 18.72 0.67
N ALA A 319 -22.47 19.03 1.79
CA ALA A 319 -23.20 20.29 1.93
C ALA A 319 -22.26 21.50 1.82
N VAL A 320 -21.03 21.39 2.34
CA VAL A 320 -19.98 22.41 2.12
C VAL A 320 -19.57 22.46 0.66
N LYS A 321 -19.35 21.31 0.01
CA LYS A 321 -19.07 21.23 -1.44
C LYS A 321 -20.12 21.97 -2.27
N HIS A 322 -21.40 21.80 -1.98
CA HIS A 322 -22.47 22.51 -2.69
C HIS A 322 -22.50 24.02 -2.38
N ALA A 323 -22.07 24.42 -1.17
CA ALA A 323 -22.05 25.82 -0.77
C ALA A 323 -20.81 26.59 -1.28
N THR A 324 -19.67 25.93 -1.47
CA THR A 324 -18.37 26.59 -1.75
C THR A 324 -17.63 26.08 -2.99
N GLY A 325 -18.02 24.92 -3.52
CA GLY A 325 -17.38 24.24 -4.65
C GLY A 325 -16.34 23.17 -4.27
N GLU A 326 -15.89 23.11 -3.01
CA GLU A 326 -14.92 22.12 -2.53
C GLU A 326 -15.44 21.40 -1.26
N PRO A 327 -15.33 20.06 -1.16
CA PRO A 327 -15.81 19.33 0.00
C PRO A 327 -14.95 19.58 1.23
N LEU A 328 -15.59 19.66 2.40
CA LEU A 328 -14.86 19.75 3.67
C LEU A 328 -14.33 18.37 4.06
N ASP A 329 -13.02 18.25 4.26
CA ASP A 329 -12.39 16.99 4.67
C ASP A 329 -12.97 16.49 6.01
N ARG A 330 -13.53 15.27 5.98
CA ARG A 330 -14.18 14.60 7.11
C ARG A 330 -13.23 14.29 8.26
N ALA A 331 -11.91 14.28 8.04
CA ALA A 331 -10.89 14.13 9.08
C ALA A 331 -10.72 15.40 9.92
N ASN A 332 -11.05 16.57 9.36
CA ASN A 332 -10.80 17.87 9.99
C ASN A 332 -11.90 18.28 10.99
N PHE A 333 -12.93 17.46 11.20
CA PHE A 333 -13.98 17.71 12.19
C PHE A 333 -14.56 16.41 12.79
N SER A 334 -15.12 16.51 14.00
CA SER A 334 -15.68 15.37 14.73
C SER A 334 -17.16 15.13 14.45
N GLY A 335 -17.60 13.88 14.59
CA GLY A 335 -19.02 13.48 14.61
C GLY A 335 -19.39 12.90 15.97
N GLY A 336 -20.65 13.04 16.39
CA GLY A 336 -21.14 12.61 17.70
C GLY A 336 -22.19 13.57 18.28
N GLU A 337 -22.94 13.12 19.28
CA GLU A 337 -24.15 13.77 19.81
C GLU A 337 -23.98 15.26 20.18
N GLU A 338 -22.82 15.64 20.73
CA GLU A 338 -22.47 17.01 21.16
C GLU A 338 -21.61 17.79 20.13
N SER A 339 -21.30 17.20 18.97
CA SER A 339 -20.39 17.78 17.96
C SER A 339 -20.93 19.07 17.32
N SER A 340 -20.02 19.94 16.88
CA SER A 340 -20.37 21.16 16.12
C SER A 340 -21.09 20.84 14.80
N ALA A 341 -20.73 19.72 14.16
CA ALA A 341 -21.39 19.20 12.96
C ALA A 341 -22.86 18.86 13.21
N PHE A 342 -23.16 18.13 14.29
CA PHE A 342 -24.55 17.72 14.60
C PHE A 342 -25.40 18.91 15.05
N ARG A 343 -24.83 19.83 15.82
CA ARG A 343 -25.49 21.09 16.20
C ARG A 343 -25.86 21.95 14.99
N LEU A 344 -25.01 22.01 13.97
CA LEU A 344 -25.29 22.73 12.72
C LEU A 344 -26.42 22.06 11.94
N LEU A 345 -26.35 20.74 11.71
CA LEU A 345 -27.38 19.99 10.98
C LEU A 345 -28.76 20.07 11.66
N ARG A 346 -28.81 19.96 12.99
CA ARG A 346 -30.05 20.14 13.79
C ARG A 346 -30.60 21.56 13.69
N ARG A 347 -29.74 22.58 13.75
CA ARG A 347 -30.15 23.99 13.59
C ARG A 347 -30.74 24.26 12.20
N LEU A 348 -30.25 23.56 11.18
CA LEU A 348 -30.77 23.62 9.81
C LEU A 348 -32.04 22.76 9.60
N GLY A 349 -32.51 22.06 10.65
CA GLY A 349 -33.79 21.35 10.67
C GLY A 349 -33.73 19.85 10.41
N PHE A 350 -32.55 19.22 10.43
CA PHE A 350 -32.39 17.78 10.17
C PHE A 350 -32.27 16.95 11.46
N GLU A 351 -32.90 15.78 11.47
CA GLU A 351 -32.93 14.86 12.62
C GLU A 351 -31.73 13.89 12.60
N ILE A 352 -31.17 13.58 13.77
CA ILE A 352 -30.07 12.61 13.91
C ILE A 352 -30.43 11.58 15.00
N ARG A 353 -30.28 10.27 14.72
CA ARG A 353 -30.67 9.15 15.61
C ARG A 353 -29.56 8.09 15.80
N PRO A 354 -29.47 7.42 16.97
CA PRO A 354 -28.51 6.34 17.26
C PRO A 354 -28.80 5.00 16.54
N LYS A 355 -27.83 4.06 16.57
CA LYS A 355 -27.80 2.84 15.74
C LYS A 355 -28.10 1.46 16.41
N ASP A 356 -28.36 1.34 17.72
CA ASP A 356 -28.30 0.01 18.39
C ASP A 356 -29.61 -0.82 18.55
N GLU A 357 -29.50 -2.09 18.09
CA GLU A 357 -29.89 -3.46 18.53
C GLU A 357 -31.32 -3.94 19.00
N ALA A 358 -31.69 -5.13 18.42
CA ALA A 358 -32.37 -6.34 18.96
C ALA A 358 -33.86 -6.70 18.62
N GLU A 359 -34.07 -7.75 17.79
CA GLU A 359 -34.94 -8.96 17.98
C GLU A 359 -35.50 -9.61 16.65
N SER A 360 -35.08 -10.85 16.35
CA SER A 360 -35.73 -11.91 15.52
C SER A 360 -35.71 -11.88 13.96
N GLY A 361 -34.66 -12.43 13.33
CA GLY A 361 -34.61 -12.62 11.86
C GLY A 361 -35.46 -13.78 11.28
N ILE A 362 -35.53 -14.94 11.95
CA ILE A 362 -36.28 -16.11 11.46
C ILE A 362 -37.78 -16.03 11.76
N ALA A 363 -38.16 -15.44 12.90
CA ALA A 363 -39.55 -15.26 13.27
C ALA A 363 -40.27 -14.36 12.25
N GLU A 364 -39.66 -13.20 11.93
CA GLU A 364 -40.18 -12.27 10.92
C GLU A 364 -40.20 -12.90 9.52
N LEU A 365 -39.16 -13.67 9.16
CA LEU A 365 -39.11 -14.39 7.89
C LEU A 365 -40.28 -15.37 7.74
N MET A 366 -40.55 -16.19 8.76
CA MET A 366 -41.61 -17.20 8.74
C MET A 366 -43.00 -16.57 8.76
N GLN A 367 -43.21 -15.55 9.60
CA GLN A 367 -44.49 -14.85 9.66
C GLN A 367 -44.83 -14.26 8.29
N ARG A 368 -43.90 -13.51 7.70
CA ARG A 368 -44.10 -12.87 6.40
C ARG A 368 -44.25 -13.88 5.26
N PHE A 369 -43.52 -14.99 5.29
CA PHE A 369 -43.63 -16.03 4.27
C PHE A 369 -45.02 -16.68 4.27
N LEU A 370 -45.57 -17.01 5.44
CA LEU A 370 -46.87 -17.67 5.56
C LEU A 370 -48.02 -16.73 5.23
N GLU A 371 -47.98 -15.49 5.71
CA GLU A 371 -48.98 -14.46 5.37
C GLU A 371 -49.05 -14.24 3.85
N GLN A 372 -47.89 -14.12 3.21
CA GLN A 372 -47.83 -13.96 1.76
C GLN A 372 -48.28 -15.22 1.01
N ALA A 373 -47.90 -16.41 1.49
CA ALA A 373 -48.32 -17.68 0.93
C ALA A 373 -49.84 -17.88 1.01
N GLU A 374 -50.47 -17.56 2.14
CA GLU A 374 -51.91 -17.63 2.31
C GLU A 374 -52.64 -16.65 1.39
N SER A 375 -52.13 -15.43 1.25
CA SER A 375 -52.74 -14.40 0.41
C SER A 375 -52.88 -14.82 -1.06
N GLY A 376 -51.95 -15.63 -1.58
CA GLY A 376 -51.95 -16.15 -2.95
C GLY A 376 -51.87 -15.09 -4.06
N LYS A 377 -51.59 -13.82 -3.72
CA LYS A 377 -51.71 -12.67 -4.64
C LYS A 377 -50.36 -12.10 -5.08
N ALA A 378 -49.35 -12.13 -4.22
CA ALA A 378 -48.06 -11.47 -4.47
C ALA A 378 -46.96 -12.49 -4.78
N LEU A 379 -46.33 -12.35 -5.95
CA LEU A 379 -45.18 -13.17 -6.38
C LEU A 379 -43.83 -12.57 -5.97
N SER A 380 -43.83 -11.33 -5.45
CA SER A 380 -42.59 -10.60 -5.13
C SER A 380 -41.90 -11.18 -3.90
N ALA A 381 -40.63 -11.55 -4.05
CA ALA A 381 -39.74 -11.91 -2.94
C ALA A 381 -38.89 -10.71 -2.47
N GLN A 382 -39.23 -9.48 -2.88
CA GLN A 382 -38.45 -8.28 -2.57
C GLN A 382 -38.65 -7.87 -1.10
N GLY A 383 -37.54 -7.69 -0.38
CA GLY A 383 -37.53 -7.32 1.03
C GLY A 383 -37.58 -8.50 2.01
N TYR A 384 -37.48 -9.74 1.53
CA TYR A 384 -37.19 -10.91 2.37
C TYR A 384 -35.71 -10.92 2.79
N LEU A 385 -35.42 -11.61 3.90
CA LEU A 385 -34.07 -11.87 4.38
C LEU A 385 -33.20 -12.39 3.22
N ARG A 386 -32.04 -11.78 2.99
CA ARG A 386 -31.16 -12.08 1.85
C ARG A 386 -30.10 -13.12 2.18
N GLU A 387 -29.77 -13.25 3.45
CA GLU A 387 -28.70 -14.11 3.95
C GLU A 387 -29.05 -14.60 5.36
N TYR A 388 -28.76 -15.87 5.63
CA TYR A 388 -28.94 -16.49 6.94
C TYR A 388 -27.79 -17.46 7.18
N GLN A 389 -27.02 -17.24 8.24
CA GLN A 389 -25.83 -18.03 8.59
C GLN A 389 -24.84 -18.22 7.41
N GLY A 390 -24.58 -17.15 6.66
CA GLY A 390 -23.67 -17.19 5.51
C GLY A 390 -24.24 -17.82 4.23
N LEU A 391 -25.47 -18.34 4.27
CA LEU A 391 -26.14 -18.91 3.09
C LEU A 391 -27.05 -17.88 2.41
N LYS A 392 -27.06 -17.89 1.08
CA LYS A 392 -27.97 -17.04 0.29
C LYS A 392 -29.40 -17.54 0.44
N VAL A 393 -30.27 -16.70 1.00
CA VAL A 393 -31.69 -17.03 1.17
C VAL A 393 -32.45 -16.64 -0.10
N ARG A 394 -33.17 -17.61 -0.67
CA ARG A 394 -34.05 -17.40 -1.83
C ARG A 394 -35.46 -17.83 -1.48
N VAL A 395 -36.41 -16.96 -1.75
CA VAL A 395 -37.85 -17.21 -1.56
C VAL A 395 -38.54 -17.19 -2.91
N SER A 396 -39.44 -18.14 -3.15
CA SER A 396 -40.24 -18.19 -4.37
C SER A 396 -41.69 -18.53 -4.10
N PHE A 397 -42.57 -17.73 -4.69
CA PHE A 397 -44.01 -17.98 -4.78
C PHE A 397 -44.45 -18.34 -6.21
N GLY A 398 -43.51 -18.62 -7.12
CA GLY A 398 -43.75 -18.95 -8.54
C GLY A 398 -43.33 -17.85 -9.52
N LYS A 399 -43.12 -18.23 -10.79
CA LYS A 399 -42.83 -17.31 -11.91
C LYS A 399 -44.03 -17.28 -12.85
N GLY A 400 -44.67 -16.12 -13.00
CA GLY A 400 -45.87 -15.94 -13.83
C GLY A 400 -47.17 -16.31 -13.12
N ASN A 401 -47.30 -17.56 -12.67
CA ASN A 401 -48.44 -18.04 -11.87
C ASN A 401 -48.00 -18.36 -10.43
N PHE A 402 -48.92 -18.24 -9.47
CA PHE A 402 -48.65 -18.60 -8.07
C PHE A 402 -48.38 -20.09 -7.94
N ALA A 403 -47.25 -20.45 -7.33
CA ALA A 403 -46.81 -21.81 -7.15
C ALA A 403 -47.74 -22.56 -6.17
N ARG A 404 -48.07 -23.81 -6.51
CA ARG A 404 -48.79 -24.70 -5.59
C ARG A 404 -47.98 -25.02 -4.34
N ILE A 405 -46.66 -25.02 -4.47
CA ILE A 405 -45.70 -25.27 -3.39
C ILE A 405 -44.70 -24.10 -3.35
N PRO A 406 -44.99 -23.01 -2.62
CA PRO A 406 -44.01 -21.98 -2.32
C PRO A 406 -42.87 -22.53 -1.47
N TRP A 407 -41.69 -21.93 -1.57
CA TRP A 407 -40.51 -22.42 -0.86
C TRP A 407 -39.53 -21.33 -0.45
N ILE A 408 -38.71 -21.65 0.55
CA ILE A 408 -37.53 -20.90 0.99
C ILE A 408 -36.33 -21.84 0.90
N ALA A 409 -35.32 -21.49 0.11
CA ALA A 409 -34.09 -22.25 -0.06
C ALA A 409 -32.90 -21.48 0.52
N PHE A 410 -32.01 -22.20 1.17
CA PHE A 410 -30.77 -21.68 1.75
C PHE A 410 -29.61 -22.24 0.93
N LEU A 411 -28.99 -21.40 0.11
CA LEU A 411 -28.06 -21.84 -0.93
C LEU A 411 -26.61 -21.58 -0.51
N GLY A 412 -25.80 -22.63 -0.51
CA GLY A 412 -24.35 -22.55 -0.40
C GLY A 412 -23.68 -22.13 -1.71
N ASP A 413 -22.37 -21.90 -1.64
CA ASP A 413 -21.59 -21.52 -2.81
C ASP A 413 -21.60 -22.62 -3.88
N GLY A 414 -21.81 -22.22 -5.14
CA GLY A 414 -21.95 -23.12 -6.28
C GLY A 414 -23.30 -23.87 -6.37
N GLN A 415 -24.21 -23.73 -5.40
CA GLN A 415 -25.52 -24.36 -5.43
C GLN A 415 -26.60 -23.40 -5.95
N THR A 416 -27.50 -23.91 -6.78
CA THR A 416 -28.67 -23.16 -7.26
C THR A 416 -29.94 -23.99 -7.08
N VAL A 417 -31.09 -23.32 -7.10
CA VAL A 417 -32.40 -24.00 -6.97
C VAL A 417 -32.75 -24.89 -8.16
N SER A 418 -32.08 -24.70 -9.30
CA SER A 418 -32.23 -25.50 -10.52
C SER A 418 -31.20 -26.62 -10.62
N GLU A 419 -30.07 -26.50 -9.91
CA GLU A 419 -28.94 -27.42 -9.99
C GLU A 419 -28.19 -27.41 -8.65
N GLY A 420 -28.40 -28.45 -7.84
CA GLY A 420 -27.73 -28.62 -6.56
C GLY A 420 -28.57 -29.28 -5.45
N VAL A 421 -27.94 -29.42 -4.29
CA VAL A 421 -28.59 -29.78 -3.02
C VAL A 421 -28.55 -28.60 -2.06
N TYR A 422 -29.61 -28.42 -1.26
CA TYR A 422 -29.74 -27.27 -0.35
C TYR A 422 -30.85 -27.48 0.70
N PRO A 423 -30.70 -26.96 1.92
CA PRO A 423 -31.79 -26.87 2.90
C PRO A 423 -32.96 -26.10 2.30
N VAL A 424 -34.16 -26.66 2.41
CA VAL A 424 -35.36 -26.04 1.84
C VAL A 424 -36.57 -26.24 2.74
N LEU A 425 -37.34 -25.17 2.91
CA LEU A 425 -38.69 -25.20 3.48
C LEU A 425 -39.70 -25.25 2.33
N LEU A 426 -40.51 -26.31 2.28
CA LEU A 426 -41.53 -26.54 1.26
C LEU A 426 -42.93 -26.42 1.89
N LEU A 427 -43.74 -25.49 1.39
CA LEU A 427 -45.08 -25.25 1.89
C LEU A 427 -46.14 -25.92 1.00
N PHE A 428 -46.70 -27.03 1.47
CA PHE A 428 -47.82 -27.72 0.82
C PHE A 428 -49.15 -27.13 1.30
N ARG A 429 -49.55 -26.02 0.66
CA ARG A 429 -50.70 -25.20 1.05
C ARG A 429 -52.00 -26.00 1.18
N ASP A 430 -52.32 -26.84 0.20
CA ASP A 430 -53.55 -27.65 0.16
C ASP A 430 -53.65 -28.67 1.30
N LYS A 431 -52.51 -29.01 1.91
CA LYS A 431 -52.41 -29.96 3.03
C LYS A 431 -52.10 -29.28 4.36
N ARG A 432 -51.88 -27.96 4.37
CA ARG A 432 -51.45 -27.17 5.54
C ARG A 432 -50.21 -27.75 6.22
N GLN A 433 -49.22 -28.17 5.43
CA GLN A 433 -47.97 -28.74 5.92
C GLN A 433 -46.78 -27.93 5.43
N LEU A 434 -45.90 -27.56 6.36
CA LEU A 434 -44.59 -26.98 6.09
C LEU A 434 -43.54 -28.07 6.36
N LEU A 435 -42.80 -28.47 5.34
CA LEU A 435 -41.74 -29.47 5.47
C LEU A 435 -40.38 -28.79 5.43
N LEU A 436 -39.53 -29.10 6.40
CA LEU A 436 -38.10 -28.85 6.33
C LEU A 436 -37.43 -30.06 5.68
N CYS A 437 -36.67 -29.84 4.62
CA CYS A 437 -36.15 -30.92 3.79
C CYS A 437 -34.67 -30.74 3.43
N TYR A 438 -34.00 -31.89 3.30
CA TYR A 438 -32.78 -32.04 2.52
C TYR A 438 -33.16 -31.91 1.03
N GLY A 439 -33.07 -30.71 0.49
CA GLY A 439 -33.57 -30.38 -0.85
C GLY A 439 -32.68 -30.92 -1.96
N VAL A 440 -33.30 -31.45 -3.01
CA VAL A 440 -32.64 -31.91 -4.24
C VAL A 440 -33.28 -31.21 -5.44
N SER A 441 -32.49 -30.60 -6.31
CA SER A 441 -32.98 -29.92 -7.52
C SER A 441 -33.66 -30.87 -8.51
N GLU A 442 -34.74 -30.44 -9.17
CA GLU A 442 -35.49 -31.28 -10.12
C GLU A 442 -35.01 -31.17 -11.58
N GLU A 443 -34.35 -30.07 -11.96
CA GLU A 443 -34.10 -29.69 -13.36
C GLU A 443 -32.66 -29.99 -13.83
N GLY A 444 -31.71 -30.17 -12.92
CA GLY A 444 -30.30 -30.50 -13.21
C GLY A 444 -29.74 -31.61 -12.31
N SER A 445 -28.73 -32.34 -12.79
CA SER A 445 -28.02 -33.35 -12.00
C SER A 445 -27.12 -32.66 -10.97
N ALA A 446 -27.48 -32.74 -9.70
CA ALA A 446 -26.66 -32.18 -8.62
C ALA A 446 -25.30 -32.89 -8.55
N ARG A 447 -24.21 -32.13 -8.57
CA ARG A 447 -22.83 -32.66 -8.41
C ARG A 447 -22.55 -33.13 -6.98
N LEU A 448 -23.30 -32.59 -6.01
CA LEU A 448 -23.24 -32.93 -4.61
C LEU A 448 -24.47 -33.79 -4.25
N SER A 449 -24.29 -34.75 -3.34
CA SER A 449 -25.37 -35.56 -2.78
C SER A 449 -25.39 -35.43 -1.26
N TRP A 450 -26.57 -35.53 -0.65
CA TRP A 450 -26.72 -35.57 0.81
C TRP A 450 -26.10 -36.82 1.47
N GLY A 451 -25.66 -37.81 0.67
CA GLY A 451 -25.12 -39.07 1.15
C GLY A 451 -26.20 -40.04 1.65
N ASP A 452 -25.78 -41.09 2.35
CA ASP A 452 -26.70 -42.05 2.99
C ASP A 452 -27.30 -41.41 4.25
N LEU A 453 -28.55 -40.93 4.12
CA LEU A 453 -29.35 -40.42 5.23
C LEU A 453 -30.10 -41.58 5.89
N ASP A 454 -29.45 -42.19 6.88
CA ASP A 454 -29.95 -43.40 7.56
C ASP A 454 -31.35 -43.15 8.17
N GLY A 455 -32.36 -43.89 7.68
CA GLY A 455 -33.75 -43.78 8.12
C GLY A 455 -34.54 -42.57 7.59
N ALA A 456 -33.98 -41.76 6.69
CA ALA A 456 -34.69 -40.62 6.11
C ALA A 456 -35.66 -41.07 5.00
N GLN A 457 -36.91 -40.66 5.12
CA GLN A 457 -37.95 -40.90 4.12
C GLN A 457 -37.97 -39.79 3.06
N THR A 458 -38.17 -40.14 1.80
CA THR A 458 -38.38 -39.14 0.74
C THR A 458 -39.72 -38.43 0.93
N VAL A 459 -39.84 -37.20 0.42
CA VAL A 459 -41.11 -36.47 0.41
C VAL A 459 -42.19 -37.29 -0.33
N ARG A 460 -41.81 -38.07 -1.36
CA ARG A 460 -42.72 -38.97 -2.08
C ARG A 460 -43.28 -40.09 -1.19
N GLU A 461 -42.43 -40.75 -0.40
CA GLU A 461 -42.83 -41.81 0.53
C GLU A 461 -43.68 -41.25 1.67
N TRP A 462 -43.24 -40.14 2.28
CA TRP A 462 -43.98 -39.46 3.34
C TRP A 462 -45.41 -39.07 2.90
N PHE A 463 -45.56 -38.57 1.67
CA PHE A 463 -46.87 -38.23 1.10
C PHE A 463 -47.73 -39.47 0.81
N LYS A 464 -47.12 -40.55 0.31
CA LYS A 464 -47.83 -41.79 -0.01
C LYS A 464 -48.36 -42.46 1.26
N ASP A 465 -47.57 -42.48 2.33
CA ASP A 465 -47.97 -43.09 3.60
C ASP A 465 -49.05 -42.27 4.31
N ARG A 466 -49.01 -40.94 4.20
CA ARG A 466 -49.95 -40.06 4.90
C ARG A 466 -51.22 -39.73 4.12
N TYR A 467 -51.13 -39.65 2.80
CA TYR A 467 -52.23 -39.19 1.93
C TYR A 467 -52.58 -40.16 0.80
N GLY A 468 -51.88 -41.30 0.67
CA GLY A 468 -52.17 -42.34 -0.32
C GLY A 468 -51.76 -42.00 -1.76
N HIS A 469 -51.11 -40.85 -1.99
CA HIS A 469 -50.67 -40.39 -3.31
C HIS A 469 -49.34 -39.64 -3.21
N SER A 470 -48.64 -39.48 -4.34
CA SER A 470 -47.38 -38.72 -4.42
C SER A 470 -47.61 -37.21 -4.58
N PRO A 471 -46.63 -36.35 -4.21
CA PRO A 471 -46.71 -34.90 -4.38
C PRO A 471 -46.45 -34.47 -5.84
N ASP A 472 -46.93 -33.30 -6.23
CA ASP A 472 -46.79 -32.75 -7.59
C ASP A 472 -45.33 -32.43 -7.96
N ARG A 473 -44.51 -31.95 -6.99
CA ARG A 473 -43.09 -31.59 -7.15
C ARG A 473 -42.31 -31.90 -5.86
N TYR A 474 -40.99 -31.90 -5.95
CA TYR A 474 -39.99 -32.09 -4.89
C TYR A 474 -40.01 -33.47 -4.24
N GLY A 475 -40.53 -34.48 -4.94
CA GLY A 475 -40.67 -35.84 -4.39
C GLY A 475 -39.34 -36.57 -4.11
N ALA A 476 -38.23 -36.10 -4.70
CA ALA A 476 -36.89 -36.66 -4.50
C ALA A 476 -36.12 -36.06 -3.30
N SER A 477 -36.64 -34.98 -2.69
CA SER A 477 -36.07 -34.42 -1.45
C SER A 477 -36.38 -35.33 -0.26
N PHE A 478 -35.60 -35.23 0.82
CA PHE A 478 -35.80 -36.03 2.04
C PHE A 478 -36.39 -35.18 3.17
N VAL A 479 -37.35 -35.72 3.92
CA VAL A 479 -38.02 -35.00 5.01
C VAL A 479 -37.18 -35.04 6.27
N ARG A 480 -36.85 -33.87 6.82
CA ARG A 480 -36.20 -33.71 8.12
C ARG A 480 -37.23 -33.49 9.22
N ALA A 481 -38.10 -32.50 9.06
CA ALA A 481 -39.15 -32.16 10.00
C ALA A 481 -40.42 -31.73 9.26
N ALA A 482 -41.58 -31.90 9.91
CA ALA A 482 -42.88 -31.57 9.34
C ALA A 482 -43.73 -30.81 10.37
N TYR A 483 -44.24 -29.65 9.97
CA TYR A 483 -45.00 -28.76 10.83
C TYR A 483 -46.42 -28.56 10.27
N ASP A 484 -47.41 -28.77 11.13
CA ASP A 484 -48.81 -28.47 10.82
C ASP A 484 -49.10 -26.98 11.06
N ILE A 485 -49.28 -26.24 9.96
CA ILE A 485 -49.54 -24.79 10.00
C ILE A 485 -51.01 -24.44 10.29
N SER A 486 -51.83 -25.41 10.70
CA SER A 486 -53.09 -25.13 11.42
C SER A 486 -52.87 -24.77 12.88
N GLN A 487 -51.66 -25.00 13.41
CA GLN A 487 -51.22 -24.61 14.76
C GLN A 487 -50.12 -23.55 14.69
N PRO A 488 -49.90 -22.77 15.77
CA PRO A 488 -48.76 -21.85 15.83
C PRO A 488 -47.44 -22.60 15.64
N LEU A 489 -46.59 -22.12 14.74
CA LEU A 489 -45.29 -22.72 14.51
C LEU A 489 -44.38 -22.55 15.74
N PRO A 490 -43.72 -23.62 16.21
CA PRO A 490 -42.71 -23.52 17.26
C PRO A 490 -41.43 -22.93 16.66
N ILE A 491 -41.38 -21.59 16.53
CA ILE A 491 -40.26 -20.88 15.90
C ILE A 491 -38.88 -21.26 16.46
N PRO A 492 -38.68 -21.41 17.80
CA PRO A 492 -37.40 -21.83 18.34
C PRO A 492 -36.99 -23.24 17.91
N GLU A 493 -37.94 -24.17 17.81
CA GLU A 493 -37.69 -25.56 17.38
C GLU A 493 -37.42 -25.62 15.88
N LEU A 494 -38.18 -24.89 15.08
CA LEU A 494 -37.95 -24.78 13.63
C LEU A 494 -36.59 -24.17 13.33
N GLN A 495 -36.22 -23.11 14.07
CA GLN A 495 -34.92 -22.48 13.92
C GLN A 495 -33.79 -23.45 14.29
N GLN A 496 -33.91 -24.18 15.40
CA GLN A 496 -32.92 -25.19 15.78
C GLN A 496 -32.80 -26.30 14.73
N GLU A 497 -33.91 -26.86 14.22
CA GLU A 497 -33.87 -27.91 13.20
C GLU A 497 -33.32 -27.40 11.86
N LEU A 498 -33.58 -26.14 11.51
CA LEU A 498 -33.00 -25.49 10.34
C LEU A 498 -31.50 -25.28 10.50
N ASP A 499 -31.06 -24.85 11.68
CA ASP A 499 -29.64 -24.64 12.00
C ASP A 499 -28.89 -25.98 11.98
N ASP A 500 -29.44 -27.03 12.59
CA ASP A 500 -28.89 -28.40 12.54
C ASP A 500 -28.81 -28.93 11.09
N LEU A 501 -29.82 -28.65 10.27
CA LEU A 501 -29.81 -29.02 8.85
C LEU A 501 -28.76 -28.24 8.06
N ILE A 502 -28.56 -26.96 8.38
CA ILE A 502 -27.52 -26.11 7.80
C ILE A 502 -26.13 -26.63 8.19
N ASP A 503 -25.95 -27.13 9.41
CA ASP A 503 -24.69 -27.76 9.84
C ASP A 503 -24.39 -29.05 9.04
N VAL A 504 -25.40 -29.91 8.84
CA VAL A 504 -25.25 -31.09 7.97
C VAL A 504 -24.96 -30.67 6.52
N TYR A 505 -25.61 -29.62 6.04
CA TYR A 505 -25.39 -29.08 4.70
C TYR A 505 -24.00 -28.48 4.52
N ALA A 506 -23.47 -27.80 5.53
CA ALA A 506 -22.10 -27.33 5.55
C ALA A 506 -21.13 -28.52 5.43
N GLY A 507 -21.44 -29.65 6.08
CA GLY A 507 -20.73 -30.92 5.89
C GLY A 507 -20.80 -31.46 4.46
N VAL A 508 -21.96 -31.40 3.79
CA VAL A 508 -22.15 -31.85 2.39
C VAL A 508 -21.45 -30.94 1.38
N LEU A 509 -21.51 -29.62 1.58
CA LEU A 509 -20.75 -28.64 0.79
C LEU A 509 -19.23 -28.84 0.94
N SER A 510 -18.80 -29.26 2.13
CA SER A 510 -17.41 -29.60 2.45
C SER A 510 -17.01 -31.02 2.00
N GLY A 511 -17.98 -31.92 1.85
CA GLY A 511 -17.78 -33.33 1.53
C GLY A 511 -17.83 -33.64 0.04
N GLY A 512 -18.63 -32.93 -0.75
CA GLY A 512 -18.64 -33.09 -2.20
C GLY A 512 -17.67 -32.16 -2.95
N SER A 513 -16.71 -31.56 -2.22
CA SER A 513 -15.41 -31.21 -2.81
C SER A 513 -14.52 -32.43 -3.04
N ALA A 514 -15.00 -33.66 -2.77
CA ALA A 514 -14.28 -34.91 -3.00
C ALA A 514 -14.36 -35.47 -4.45
N ASP A 515 -14.99 -34.76 -5.39
CA ASP A 515 -14.87 -35.04 -6.84
C ASP A 515 -14.29 -33.83 -7.61
N MET A 516 -13.20 -33.28 -7.07
CA MET A 516 -11.94 -33.09 -7.82
C MET A 516 -10.86 -33.74 -6.94
N PRO A 517 -9.96 -34.53 -7.51
CA PRO A 517 -9.33 -35.66 -6.82
C PRO A 517 -8.58 -35.25 -5.55
N THR A 518 -8.97 -35.86 -4.42
CA THR A 518 -8.03 -36.15 -3.35
C THR A 518 -7.03 -37.18 -3.86
N GLU A 519 -5.82 -36.75 -4.20
CA GLU A 519 -4.67 -37.63 -3.98
C GLU A 519 -4.35 -37.58 -2.48
N THR A 520 -5.01 -38.49 -1.75
CA THR A 520 -4.30 -39.16 -0.65
C THR A 520 -3.06 -39.80 -1.26
N THR A 521 -1.88 -39.47 -0.75
CA THR A 521 -0.66 -40.21 -1.07
C THR A 521 -0.77 -41.64 -0.53
N ASP A 522 -1.38 -42.53 -1.30
CA ASP A 522 -0.80 -43.83 -1.57
C ASP A 522 -0.01 -43.68 -2.89
N PRO A 523 1.11 -44.41 -3.07
CA PRO A 523 2.32 -43.92 -3.73
C PRO A 523 2.03 -43.25 -5.06
N VAL A 524 2.36 -41.94 -5.18
CA VAL A 524 2.45 -41.12 -6.41
C VAL A 524 2.03 -41.91 -7.65
N GLU A 525 0.73 -41.95 -7.92
CA GLU A 525 0.29 -42.20 -9.30
C GLU A 525 0.48 -40.88 -10.05
N PRO A 526 1.06 -40.90 -11.25
CA PRO A 526 1.66 -39.71 -11.84
C PRO A 526 0.58 -38.69 -12.20
N ASP A 527 0.68 -37.50 -11.59
CA ASP A 527 0.16 -36.20 -12.03
C ASP A 527 -0.22 -36.25 -13.52
N VAL A 528 -1.52 -36.30 -13.85
CA VAL A 528 -1.96 -36.31 -15.25
C VAL A 528 -1.66 -34.93 -15.81
N LEU A 529 -0.45 -34.78 -16.35
CA LEU A 529 0.02 -33.57 -16.99
C LEU A 529 -0.95 -33.24 -18.13
N LEU A 530 -1.66 -32.11 -17.99
CA LEU A 530 -2.47 -31.56 -19.06
C LEU A 530 -1.60 -31.37 -20.31
N PRO A 531 -2.15 -31.52 -21.52
CA PRO A 531 -1.36 -31.35 -22.73
C PRO A 531 -0.76 -29.93 -22.79
N VAL A 532 0.51 -29.88 -23.18
CA VAL A 532 1.33 -28.68 -23.24
C VAL A 532 1.92 -28.56 -24.64
N ARG A 533 1.85 -27.36 -25.21
CA ARG A 533 2.55 -27.00 -26.45
C ARG A 533 3.56 -25.90 -26.17
N ALA A 534 4.78 -26.30 -25.83
CA ALA A 534 5.89 -25.38 -25.55
C ALA A 534 6.47 -24.80 -26.86
N ASN A 535 5.84 -23.73 -27.35
CA ASN A 535 6.30 -22.98 -28.51
C ASN A 535 6.19 -21.48 -28.23
N LEU A 536 7.30 -20.87 -27.80
CA LEU A 536 7.31 -19.46 -27.40
C LEU A 536 6.93 -18.54 -28.57
N ARG A 537 7.47 -18.81 -29.76
CA ARG A 537 7.22 -18.01 -30.95
C ARG A 537 5.75 -17.99 -31.34
N GLU A 538 5.12 -19.16 -31.33
CA GLU A 538 3.70 -19.28 -31.65
C GLU A 538 2.83 -18.56 -30.61
N ALA A 539 3.16 -18.70 -29.33
CA ALA A 539 2.45 -18.00 -28.26
C ALA A 539 2.58 -16.47 -28.36
N VAL A 540 3.78 -15.96 -28.69
CA VAL A 540 4.04 -14.53 -28.93
C VAL A 540 3.20 -14.00 -30.09
N LEU A 541 3.18 -14.71 -31.22
CA LEU A 541 2.40 -14.33 -32.39
C LEU A 541 0.90 -14.35 -32.08
N ALA A 542 0.42 -15.43 -31.44
CA ALA A 542 -0.98 -15.57 -31.06
C ALA A 542 -1.44 -14.46 -30.10
N PHE A 543 -0.61 -14.11 -29.10
CA PHE A 543 -0.90 -12.99 -28.22
C PHE A 543 -0.85 -11.64 -28.95
N GLY A 544 0.13 -11.42 -29.83
CA GLY A 544 0.22 -10.21 -30.65
C GLY A 544 -1.01 -9.98 -31.51
N GLU A 545 -1.46 -11.02 -32.23
CA GLU A 545 -2.69 -10.97 -33.04
C GLU A 545 -3.92 -10.67 -32.18
N ALA A 546 -4.05 -11.33 -31.03
CA ALA A 546 -5.17 -11.12 -30.12
C ALA A 546 -5.15 -9.69 -29.52
N LEU A 547 -3.97 -9.16 -29.22
CA LEU A 547 -3.78 -7.79 -28.75
C LEU A 547 -4.19 -6.76 -29.81
N GLN A 548 -3.80 -6.96 -31.08
CA GLN A 548 -4.25 -6.12 -32.18
C GLN A 548 -5.76 -6.18 -32.39
N ALA A 549 -6.34 -7.38 -32.33
CA ALA A 549 -7.78 -7.59 -32.46
C ALA A 549 -8.57 -6.91 -31.33
N SER A 550 -7.98 -6.83 -30.14
CA SER A 550 -8.52 -6.12 -28.98
C SER A 550 -8.48 -4.59 -29.12
N GLY A 551 -7.88 -4.06 -30.19
CA GLY A 551 -7.75 -2.63 -30.44
C GLY A 551 -6.53 -1.97 -29.81
N VAL A 552 -5.59 -2.75 -29.27
CA VAL A 552 -4.32 -2.25 -28.70
C VAL A 552 -3.19 -2.49 -29.70
N LYS A 553 -2.57 -1.41 -30.20
CA LYS A 553 -1.48 -1.44 -31.18
C LYS A 553 -0.37 -0.49 -30.76
N PHE A 554 0.88 -0.83 -31.10
CA PHE A 554 2.06 -0.03 -30.75
C PHE A 554 2.83 0.38 -32.01
N GLY A 555 2.09 0.78 -33.04
CA GLY A 555 2.64 1.19 -34.34
C GLY A 555 3.52 0.12 -34.98
N ASP A 556 4.56 0.58 -35.67
CA ASP A 556 5.53 -0.27 -36.39
C ASP A 556 6.36 -1.16 -35.45
N GLN A 557 6.38 -0.85 -34.15
CA GLN A 557 7.13 -1.61 -33.15
C GLN A 557 6.30 -2.67 -32.43
N HIS A 558 5.04 -2.90 -32.85
CA HIS A 558 4.12 -3.78 -32.16
C HIS A 558 4.68 -5.19 -31.93
N ASP A 559 5.11 -5.87 -32.99
CA ASP A 559 5.58 -7.26 -32.88
C ASP A 559 6.84 -7.34 -32.00
N THR A 560 7.79 -6.43 -32.20
CA THR A 560 9.02 -6.38 -31.40
C THR A 560 8.75 -6.09 -29.92
N LEU A 561 7.78 -5.23 -29.62
CA LEU A 561 7.40 -4.91 -28.24
C LEU A 561 6.74 -6.11 -27.57
N VAL A 562 5.82 -6.79 -28.28
CA VAL A 562 5.14 -8.00 -27.78
C VAL A 562 6.14 -9.12 -27.55
N SER A 563 7.03 -9.42 -28.51
CA SER A 563 8.11 -10.39 -28.34
C SER A 563 8.96 -10.07 -27.11
N ALA A 564 9.40 -8.81 -26.98
CA ALA A 564 10.22 -8.42 -25.85
C ALA A 564 9.47 -8.58 -24.51
N PHE A 565 8.21 -8.13 -24.44
CA PHE A 565 7.37 -8.21 -23.24
C PHE A 565 7.19 -9.66 -22.76
N VAL A 566 6.80 -10.56 -23.68
CA VAL A 566 6.59 -11.99 -23.35
C VAL A 566 7.92 -12.65 -23.00
N SER A 567 9.00 -12.41 -23.74
CA SER A 567 10.32 -12.95 -23.39
C SER A 567 10.76 -12.49 -22.00
N SER A 568 10.51 -11.24 -21.63
CA SER A 568 10.87 -10.73 -20.29
C SER A 568 10.02 -11.29 -19.16
N ILE A 569 8.71 -11.50 -19.34
CA ILE A 569 7.86 -12.06 -18.28
C ILE A 569 8.18 -13.54 -18.05
N VAL A 570 8.52 -14.27 -19.12
CA VAL A 570 8.98 -15.66 -19.07
C VAL A 570 10.40 -15.76 -18.48
N THR A 571 11.28 -14.79 -18.76
CA THR A 571 12.63 -14.71 -18.17
C THR A 571 12.58 -14.47 -16.66
N LYS A 572 11.65 -13.63 -16.18
CA LYS A 572 11.56 -13.25 -14.77
C LYS A 572 10.10 -12.90 -14.45
N PRO A 573 9.51 -13.48 -13.39
CA PRO A 573 8.11 -13.28 -13.01
C PRO A 573 7.79 -11.88 -12.42
N LEU A 574 8.64 -10.86 -12.63
CA LEU A 574 8.40 -9.48 -12.25
C LEU A 574 8.78 -8.53 -13.40
N VAL A 575 7.79 -7.84 -13.96
CA VAL A 575 7.96 -6.87 -15.05
C VAL A 575 7.41 -5.51 -14.62
N ILE A 576 8.18 -4.44 -14.84
CA ILE A 576 7.79 -3.06 -14.56
C ILE A 576 7.60 -2.32 -15.87
N LEU A 577 6.41 -1.75 -16.09
CA LEU A 577 6.05 -0.99 -17.28
C LEU A 577 6.03 0.51 -16.96
N THR A 578 6.96 1.28 -17.50
CA THR A 578 7.12 2.72 -17.30
C THR A 578 6.71 3.50 -18.55
N GLY A 579 6.32 4.75 -18.39
CA GLY A 579 6.03 5.66 -19.51
C GLY A 579 4.95 6.67 -19.18
N LEU A 580 4.59 7.50 -20.15
CA LEU A 580 3.54 8.51 -19.99
C LEU A 580 2.17 7.87 -19.74
N SER A 581 1.28 8.59 -19.04
CA SER A 581 -0.11 8.15 -18.91
C SER A 581 -0.75 8.01 -20.31
N GLY A 582 -1.55 6.96 -20.49
CA GLY A 582 -2.19 6.66 -21.79
C GLY A 582 -1.29 6.00 -22.84
N SER A 583 -0.05 5.59 -22.52
CA SER A 583 0.85 4.92 -23.49
C SER A 583 0.58 3.43 -23.72
N GLY A 584 -0.48 2.87 -23.13
CA GLY A 584 -0.88 1.45 -23.29
C GLY A 584 -0.26 0.46 -22.30
N LYS A 585 0.48 0.93 -21.28
CA LYS A 585 1.15 0.09 -20.24
C LYS A 585 0.18 -0.85 -19.53
N THR A 586 -0.87 -0.30 -18.94
CA THR A 586 -1.88 -1.08 -18.20
C THR A 586 -2.66 -1.97 -19.16
N GLN A 587 -2.88 -1.54 -20.41
CA GLN A 587 -3.65 -2.29 -21.40
C GLN A 587 -2.95 -3.57 -21.86
N ILE A 588 -1.65 -3.54 -22.17
CA ILE A 588 -0.94 -4.79 -22.56
C ILE A 588 -0.96 -5.82 -21.43
N ALA A 589 -0.82 -5.39 -20.17
CA ALA A 589 -0.85 -6.28 -19.01
C ALA A 589 -2.25 -6.89 -18.79
N ILE A 590 -3.31 -6.09 -18.89
CA ILE A 590 -4.70 -6.56 -18.80
C ILE A 590 -5.00 -7.56 -19.92
N ARG A 591 -4.68 -7.20 -21.17
CA ARG A 591 -4.95 -8.05 -22.34
C ARG A 591 -4.16 -9.35 -22.29
N PHE A 592 -2.93 -9.31 -21.77
CA PHE A 592 -2.16 -10.52 -21.54
C PHE A 592 -2.85 -11.42 -20.51
N GLY A 593 -3.28 -10.88 -19.37
CA GLY A 593 -4.02 -11.64 -18.36
C GLY A 593 -5.33 -12.26 -18.88
N GLU A 594 -6.10 -11.52 -19.69
CA GLU A 594 -7.31 -12.04 -20.36
C GLU A 594 -6.98 -13.15 -21.37
N TRP A 595 -5.89 -13.01 -22.11
CA TRP A 595 -5.42 -14.03 -23.05
C TRP A 595 -4.96 -15.32 -22.35
N LEU A 596 -4.49 -15.27 -21.11
CA LEU A 596 -4.18 -16.48 -20.32
C LEU A 596 -5.44 -17.27 -19.93
N GLY A 597 -6.62 -16.64 -19.97
CA GLY A 597 -7.91 -17.27 -19.73
C GLY A 597 -8.75 -16.57 -18.66
N ASP A 598 -9.89 -17.17 -18.37
CA ASP A 598 -10.85 -16.61 -17.41
C ASP A 598 -10.30 -16.63 -15.98
N ASP A 599 -10.50 -15.51 -15.28
CA ASP A 599 -10.14 -15.36 -13.86
C ASP A 599 -8.64 -15.63 -13.58
N ARG A 600 -7.79 -15.28 -14.55
CA ARG A 600 -6.32 -15.35 -14.52
C ARG A 600 -5.63 -14.01 -14.27
N LEU A 601 -6.41 -12.94 -14.10
CA LEU A 601 -5.93 -11.58 -13.90
C LEU A 601 -6.55 -10.98 -12.65
N HIS A 602 -5.71 -10.43 -11.78
CA HIS A 602 -6.16 -9.53 -10.71
C HIS A 602 -5.47 -8.17 -10.87
N VAL A 603 -6.26 -7.10 -10.91
CA VAL A 603 -5.77 -5.72 -10.96
C VAL A 603 -5.91 -5.10 -9.58
N ALA A 604 -4.78 -4.85 -8.94
CA ALA A 604 -4.68 -4.18 -7.66
C ALA A 604 -4.17 -2.76 -7.87
N ALA A 605 -5.04 -1.77 -7.64
CA ALA A 605 -4.66 -0.36 -7.65
C ALA A 605 -3.88 -0.05 -6.37
N VAL A 606 -2.59 0.26 -6.51
CA VAL A 606 -1.74 0.61 -5.38
C VAL A 606 -2.17 1.97 -4.85
N ARG A 607 -2.31 2.09 -3.53
CA ARG A 607 -2.75 3.32 -2.87
C ARG A 607 -1.61 3.91 -2.02
N PRO A 608 -1.56 5.24 -1.81
CA PRO A 608 -0.50 5.87 -1.03
C PRO A 608 -0.38 5.38 0.43
N ASP A 609 -1.45 4.81 0.99
CA ASP A 609 -1.51 4.23 2.33
C ASP A 609 -0.94 2.79 2.41
N TRP A 610 -0.43 2.23 1.32
CA TRP A 610 0.26 0.94 1.32
C TRP A 610 1.64 1.04 1.98
N THR A 611 1.66 0.95 3.31
CA THR A 611 2.87 1.15 4.13
C THR A 611 3.62 -0.12 4.50
N GLY A 612 3.01 -1.30 4.34
CA GLY A 612 3.57 -2.58 4.75
C GLY A 612 2.95 -3.78 4.04
N ALA A 613 3.50 -4.96 4.30
CA ALA A 613 3.19 -6.21 3.59
C ALA A 613 1.75 -6.69 3.83
N GLU A 614 1.10 -6.25 4.91
CA GLU A 614 -0.29 -6.55 5.25
C GLU A 614 -1.30 -6.25 4.12
N THR A 615 -0.98 -5.29 3.26
CA THR A 615 -1.81 -4.94 2.09
C THR A 615 -1.83 -6.04 1.01
N LEU A 616 -0.77 -6.84 0.93
CA LEU A 616 -0.67 -7.96 0.00
C LEU A 616 -0.78 -9.33 0.68
N PHE A 617 -0.37 -9.46 1.94
CA PHE A 617 -0.28 -10.72 2.69
C PHE A 617 -1.31 -10.85 3.80
N GLY A 618 -2.13 -9.82 4.03
CA GLY A 618 -3.10 -9.82 5.10
C GLY A 618 -2.46 -9.85 6.49
N TYR A 619 -3.30 -10.04 7.50
CA TYR A 619 -2.87 -10.14 8.90
C TYR A 619 -3.87 -10.96 9.72
N GLU A 620 -3.45 -11.42 10.90
CA GLU A 620 -4.32 -12.09 11.87
C GLU A 620 -5.34 -11.10 12.44
N ASP A 621 -6.63 -11.42 12.30
CA ASP A 621 -7.75 -10.64 12.79
C ASP A 621 -8.20 -11.16 14.16
N ALA A 622 -7.63 -10.58 15.21
CA ALA A 622 -7.91 -10.94 16.60
C ALA A 622 -9.34 -10.60 17.06
N LEU A 623 -10.12 -9.84 16.28
CA LEU A 623 -11.52 -9.53 16.59
C LEU A 623 -12.47 -10.66 16.15
N LYS A 624 -12.01 -11.56 15.28
CA LYS A 624 -12.79 -12.70 14.79
C LYS A 624 -12.50 -13.95 15.63
N ARG A 625 -13.52 -14.79 15.76
CA ARG A 625 -13.48 -15.99 16.60
C ARG A 625 -12.39 -16.95 16.14
N GLU A 626 -11.52 -17.33 17.07
CA GLU A 626 -10.56 -18.40 16.91
C GLU A 626 -11.26 -19.77 16.87
N LEU A 627 -10.83 -20.65 15.96
CA LEU A 627 -11.33 -22.03 15.88
C LEU A 627 -10.15 -23.00 15.96
N ASP A 628 -10.24 -23.96 16.89
CA ASP A 628 -9.22 -24.98 17.13
C ASP A 628 -7.79 -24.44 17.33
N GLY A 629 -7.64 -23.31 18.03
CA GLY A 629 -6.32 -22.71 18.24
C GLY A 629 -5.75 -21.95 17.04
N ARG A 630 -6.57 -21.69 16.00
CA ARG A 630 -6.15 -21.01 14.77
C ARG A 630 -6.85 -19.66 14.62
N PRO A 631 -6.09 -18.54 14.63
CA PRO A 631 -6.66 -17.21 14.48
C PRO A 631 -7.25 -17.04 13.07
N ALA A 632 -8.33 -16.26 12.99
CA ALA A 632 -8.86 -15.82 11.71
C ALA A 632 -7.93 -14.78 11.07
N TRP A 633 -7.96 -14.69 9.75
CA TRP A 633 -7.14 -13.76 8.97
C TRP A 633 -8.01 -12.77 8.20
N ALA A 634 -7.57 -11.51 8.18
CA ALA A 634 -8.02 -10.51 7.22
C ALA A 634 -7.22 -10.70 5.93
N VAL A 635 -7.86 -11.28 4.92
CA VAL A 635 -7.24 -11.61 3.62
C VAL A 635 -7.64 -10.56 2.59
N PRO A 636 -6.69 -9.77 2.06
CA PRO A 636 -6.96 -8.82 0.99
C PRO A 636 -7.09 -9.55 -0.36
N ALA A 637 -7.79 -8.92 -1.33
CA ALA A 637 -8.04 -9.54 -2.63
C ALA A 637 -6.78 -9.99 -3.40
N PRO A 638 -5.63 -9.27 -3.35
CA PRO A 638 -4.38 -9.78 -3.92
C PRO A 638 -3.92 -11.09 -3.29
N LEU A 639 -4.03 -11.27 -1.97
CA LEU A 639 -3.64 -12.51 -1.31
C LEU A 639 -4.56 -13.67 -1.70
N GLU A 640 -5.87 -13.45 -1.72
CA GLU A 640 -6.84 -14.45 -2.17
C GLU A 640 -6.52 -14.93 -3.59
N PHE A 641 -6.20 -14.00 -4.49
CA PHE A 641 -5.79 -14.32 -5.85
C PHE A 641 -4.46 -15.10 -5.90
N ILE A 642 -3.47 -14.74 -5.07
CA ILE A 642 -2.20 -15.49 -4.98
C ILE A 642 -2.45 -16.92 -4.45
N LEU A 643 -3.30 -17.09 -3.44
CA LEU A 643 -3.65 -18.41 -2.89
C LEU A 643 -4.42 -19.26 -3.90
N LYS A 644 -5.23 -18.65 -4.77
CA LYS A 644 -5.82 -19.32 -5.93
C LYS A 644 -4.75 -19.85 -6.88
N ALA A 645 -3.71 -19.07 -7.16
CA ALA A 645 -2.58 -19.50 -7.99
C ALA A 645 -1.76 -20.63 -7.33
N VAL A 646 -1.65 -20.65 -5.99
CA VAL A 646 -1.05 -21.76 -5.23
C VAL A 646 -1.84 -23.06 -5.41
N ALA A 647 -3.18 -22.97 -5.39
CA ALA A 647 -4.07 -24.12 -5.55
C ALA A 647 -4.15 -24.67 -6.99
N ASP A 648 -3.88 -23.83 -8.00
CA ASP A 648 -3.93 -24.20 -9.41
C ASP A 648 -2.59 -23.98 -10.10
N GLN A 649 -1.65 -24.90 -9.87
CA GLN A 649 -0.28 -24.78 -10.38
C GLN A 649 -0.13 -25.10 -11.86
N GLN A 650 -1.16 -25.59 -12.55
CA GLN A 650 -1.08 -25.97 -13.96
C GLN A 650 -1.36 -24.80 -14.91
N HIS A 651 -1.83 -23.66 -14.40
CA HIS A 651 -2.22 -22.50 -15.20
C HIS A 651 -1.51 -21.22 -14.74
N PRO A 652 -1.09 -20.34 -15.67
CA PRO A 652 -0.46 -19.06 -15.32
C PRO A 652 -1.48 -18.02 -14.83
N TYR A 653 -1.03 -17.15 -13.93
CA TYR A 653 -1.79 -16.06 -13.32
C TYR A 653 -1.00 -14.76 -13.39
N VAL A 654 -1.69 -13.63 -13.56
CA VAL A 654 -1.09 -12.29 -13.59
C VAL A 654 -1.67 -11.43 -12.48
N LEU A 655 -0.81 -10.97 -11.58
CA LEU A 655 -1.12 -9.91 -10.62
C LEU A 655 -0.61 -8.58 -11.19
N LEU A 656 -1.52 -7.68 -11.53
CA LEU A 656 -1.22 -6.34 -12.02
C LEU A 656 -1.29 -5.34 -10.86
N LEU A 657 -0.15 -4.74 -10.51
CA LEU A 657 -0.03 -3.65 -9.56
C LEU A 657 -0.05 -2.33 -10.32
N ASP A 658 -1.24 -1.71 -10.40
CA ASP A 658 -1.41 -0.46 -11.14
C ASP A 658 -0.92 0.74 -10.32
N GLU A 659 -0.15 1.61 -10.97
CA GLU A 659 0.55 2.75 -10.37
C GLU A 659 1.39 2.36 -9.14
N MET A 660 2.20 1.32 -9.32
CA MET A 660 3.01 0.69 -8.27
C MET A 660 3.85 1.72 -7.50
N ASN A 661 4.30 2.80 -8.14
CA ASN A 661 5.10 3.86 -7.54
C ASN A 661 4.33 4.92 -6.73
N LEU A 662 3.01 4.79 -6.54
CA LEU A 662 2.24 5.65 -5.64
C LEU A 662 2.58 5.44 -4.16
N ALA A 663 3.06 4.25 -3.81
CA ALA A 663 3.56 3.92 -2.47
C ALA A 663 5.03 3.48 -2.53
N HIS A 664 5.68 3.43 -1.38
CA HIS A 664 7.04 2.90 -1.27
C HIS A 664 7.04 1.38 -1.53
N VAL A 665 7.28 0.99 -2.78
CA VAL A 665 7.25 -0.42 -3.25
C VAL A 665 8.06 -1.34 -2.36
N GLU A 666 9.25 -0.91 -1.95
CA GLU A 666 10.14 -1.67 -1.08
C GLU A 666 9.59 -1.99 0.31
N ARG A 667 8.50 -1.35 0.76
CA ARG A 667 7.88 -1.60 2.06
C ARG A 667 6.80 -2.66 1.96
N TYR A 668 5.81 -2.46 1.10
CA TYR A 668 4.69 -3.40 0.98
C TYR A 668 5.05 -4.64 0.14
N PHE A 669 6.06 -4.54 -0.74
CA PHE A 669 6.45 -5.62 -1.64
C PHE A 669 7.69 -6.39 -1.17
N ALA A 670 8.23 -6.07 0.02
CA ALA A 670 9.48 -6.64 0.54
C ALA A 670 9.46 -8.17 0.62
N ASP A 671 8.41 -8.74 1.21
CA ASP A 671 8.30 -10.18 1.42
C ASP A 671 8.09 -10.93 0.10
N VAL A 672 7.39 -10.32 -0.87
CA VAL A 672 7.26 -10.87 -2.23
C VAL A 672 8.63 -10.94 -2.91
N LEU A 673 9.40 -9.85 -2.88
CA LEU A 673 10.75 -9.82 -3.47
C LEU A 673 11.68 -10.85 -2.82
N SER A 674 11.59 -11.02 -1.50
CA SER A 674 12.38 -12.02 -0.76
C SER A 674 11.95 -13.45 -1.06
N GLY A 675 10.64 -13.71 -1.12
CA GLY A 675 10.06 -15.02 -1.42
C GLY A 675 10.37 -15.48 -2.84
N MET A 676 10.23 -14.59 -3.83
CA MET A 676 10.56 -14.89 -5.24
C MET A 676 12.04 -15.21 -5.45
N GLU A 677 12.94 -14.64 -4.65
CA GLU A 677 14.38 -14.86 -4.79
C GLU A 677 14.87 -16.10 -4.05
N SER A 678 14.37 -16.31 -2.83
CA SER A 678 14.83 -17.40 -1.98
C SER A 678 14.11 -18.72 -2.24
N GLY A 679 12.93 -18.68 -2.89
CA GLY A 679 12.03 -19.82 -3.01
C GLY A 679 11.46 -20.30 -1.66
N LYS A 680 11.75 -19.59 -0.57
CA LYS A 680 11.32 -20.00 0.78
C LYS A 680 9.84 -19.66 0.99
N PRO A 681 9.13 -20.47 1.80
CA PRO A 681 7.76 -20.17 2.21
C PRO A 681 7.64 -18.80 2.90
N CYS A 682 6.77 -17.94 2.38
CA CYS A 682 6.56 -16.58 2.90
C CYS A 682 5.07 -16.17 2.94
N LEU A 683 4.24 -16.72 2.06
CA LEU A 683 2.80 -16.49 2.06
C LEU A 683 2.15 -17.28 3.20
N PRO A 684 1.17 -16.73 3.92
CA PRO A 684 0.40 -17.52 4.87
C PRO A 684 -0.42 -18.57 4.13
N ASN A 685 -0.34 -19.85 4.56
CA ASN A 685 -1.04 -20.95 3.91
C ASN A 685 -2.49 -21.01 4.39
N LEU A 686 -3.32 -20.13 3.83
CA LEU A 686 -4.68 -19.93 4.30
C LEU A 686 -5.69 -20.70 3.46
N GLN A 687 -6.73 -21.16 4.12
CA GLN A 687 -7.94 -21.70 3.52
C GLN A 687 -9.13 -20.96 4.12
N ARG A 688 -10.10 -20.64 3.26
CA ARG A 688 -11.37 -20.07 3.69
C ARG A 688 -12.22 -21.17 4.33
N GLY A 689 -12.53 -21.01 5.62
CA GLY A 689 -13.44 -21.89 6.34
C GLY A 689 -14.90 -21.66 5.95
N THR A 690 -15.78 -22.56 6.39
CA THR A 690 -17.24 -22.51 6.16
C THR A 690 -17.90 -21.30 6.84
N ASP A 691 -17.29 -20.74 7.87
CA ASP A 691 -17.71 -19.50 8.55
C ASP A 691 -17.24 -18.22 7.82
N GLY A 692 -16.73 -18.36 6.59
CA GLY A 692 -16.23 -17.26 5.77
C GLY A 692 -14.90 -16.68 6.24
N CYS A 693 -14.31 -17.19 7.33
CA CYS A 693 -13.04 -16.71 7.86
C CYS A 693 -11.87 -17.52 7.29
N TRP A 694 -10.82 -16.82 6.89
CA TRP A 694 -9.57 -17.45 6.45
C TRP A 694 -8.76 -17.90 7.65
N ARG A 695 -8.24 -19.12 7.62
CA ARG A 695 -7.37 -19.68 8.67
C ARG A 695 -6.26 -20.52 8.06
N VAL A 696 -5.19 -20.70 8.81
CA VAL A 696 -4.10 -21.59 8.41
C VAL A 696 -4.62 -23.03 8.26
N ARG A 697 -4.20 -23.71 7.19
CA ARG A 697 -4.56 -25.12 6.91
C ARG A 697 -4.13 -26.06 8.05
N ILE A 698 -4.98 -27.03 8.39
CA ILE A 698 -4.65 -28.02 9.43
C ILE A 698 -3.67 -29.05 8.85
N GLY A 699 -2.59 -29.34 9.58
CA GLY A 699 -1.66 -30.42 9.22
C GLY A 699 -0.69 -30.09 8.08
N GLU A 700 -0.75 -28.87 7.55
CA GLU A 700 0.18 -28.35 6.55
C GLU A 700 1.10 -27.28 7.15
N ASP A 701 2.16 -26.93 6.43
CA ASP A 701 3.02 -25.81 6.79
C ASP A 701 2.22 -24.51 6.85
N ALA A 702 2.46 -23.71 7.90
CA ALA A 702 1.77 -22.44 8.11
C ALA A 702 2.05 -21.41 7.00
N ARG A 703 3.08 -21.63 6.19
CA ARG A 703 3.45 -20.77 5.07
C ARG A 703 3.75 -21.60 3.82
N VAL A 704 3.48 -21.01 2.66
CA VAL A 704 3.79 -21.56 1.33
C VAL A 704 4.66 -20.61 0.52
N PRO A 705 5.47 -21.10 -0.43
CA PRO A 705 6.27 -20.24 -1.30
C PRO A 705 5.40 -19.47 -2.30
N ILE A 706 5.93 -18.39 -2.87
CA ILE A 706 5.28 -17.70 -3.99
C ILE A 706 5.12 -18.71 -5.16
N PRO A 707 3.90 -18.90 -5.69
CA PRO A 707 3.66 -19.91 -6.73
C PRO A 707 4.40 -19.57 -8.03
N ARG A 708 5.10 -20.55 -8.62
CA ARG A 708 5.91 -20.34 -9.86
C ARG A 708 5.08 -20.06 -11.12
N ASN A 709 3.76 -20.16 -11.03
CA ASN A 709 2.80 -19.78 -12.07
C ASN A 709 2.21 -18.37 -11.88
N LEU A 710 2.66 -17.61 -10.88
CA LEU A 710 2.28 -16.22 -10.72
C LEU A 710 3.32 -15.29 -11.36
N TRP A 711 2.86 -14.46 -12.27
CA TRP A 711 3.61 -13.34 -12.83
C TRP A 711 3.08 -12.03 -12.28
N ILE A 712 3.99 -11.12 -11.94
CA ILE A 712 3.64 -9.81 -11.38
C ILE A 712 4.05 -8.73 -12.38
N VAL A 713 3.10 -7.87 -12.72
CA VAL A 713 3.32 -6.72 -13.60
C VAL A 713 3.02 -5.45 -12.81
N GLY A 714 3.98 -4.53 -12.72
CA GLY A 714 3.80 -3.23 -12.10
C GLY A 714 3.76 -2.12 -13.15
N THR A 715 2.80 -1.21 -13.10
CA THR A 715 2.81 -0.01 -13.95
C THR A 715 3.35 1.20 -13.19
N VAL A 716 4.06 2.06 -13.90
CA VAL A 716 4.76 3.23 -13.34
C VAL A 716 4.48 4.43 -14.20
N ASN A 717 3.92 5.48 -13.59
CA ASN A 717 3.82 6.79 -14.22
C ASN A 717 5.06 7.61 -13.90
N VAL A 718 5.58 8.33 -14.89
CA VAL A 718 6.85 9.07 -14.84
C VAL A 718 6.69 10.47 -14.20
N ASP A 719 5.53 10.76 -13.61
CA ASP A 719 5.15 12.10 -13.15
C ASP A 719 5.79 12.46 -11.78
N GLU A 720 5.96 13.77 -11.52
CA GLU A 720 6.71 14.35 -10.38
C GLU A 720 6.19 13.97 -8.98
N THR A 721 5.01 13.36 -8.86
CA THR A 721 4.32 13.06 -7.59
C THR A 721 4.49 11.62 -7.08
N THR A 722 5.54 10.90 -7.50
CA THR A 722 5.68 9.46 -7.22
C THR A 722 7.01 9.08 -6.56
N TYR A 723 7.05 7.93 -5.88
CA TYR A 723 8.26 7.45 -5.21
C TYR A 723 9.23 6.79 -6.19
N MET A 724 10.52 7.10 -6.06
CA MET A 724 11.55 6.38 -6.81
C MET A 724 11.69 4.95 -6.31
N PHE A 725 11.92 4.02 -7.23
CA PHE A 725 12.25 2.65 -6.89
C PHE A 725 13.66 2.54 -6.34
N SER A 726 13.85 1.71 -5.31
CA SER A 726 15.20 1.33 -4.89
C SER A 726 15.86 0.36 -5.88
N PRO A 727 17.21 0.34 -5.91
CA PRO A 727 17.96 -0.66 -6.68
C PRO A 727 17.50 -2.11 -6.43
N LYS A 728 17.04 -2.39 -5.20
CA LYS A 728 16.54 -3.70 -4.79
C LYS A 728 15.33 -4.15 -5.61
N VAL A 729 14.42 -3.26 -5.98
CA VAL A 729 13.26 -3.62 -6.79
C VAL A 729 13.67 -3.77 -8.26
N LEU A 730 14.46 -2.81 -8.77
CA LEU A 730 14.88 -2.79 -10.18
C LEU A 730 15.82 -3.94 -10.55
N ASP A 731 16.68 -4.39 -9.63
CA ASP A 731 17.53 -5.59 -9.83
C ASP A 731 16.71 -6.88 -9.97
N ARG A 732 15.48 -6.89 -9.43
CA ARG A 732 14.59 -8.06 -9.43
C ARG A 732 13.54 -8.00 -10.53
N ALA A 733 13.48 -6.92 -11.32
CA ALA A 733 12.47 -6.72 -12.34
C ALA A 733 13.08 -6.61 -13.76
N ASN A 734 12.29 -6.90 -14.78
CA ASN A 734 12.53 -6.43 -16.13
C ASN A 734 11.79 -5.11 -16.35
N THR A 735 12.47 -4.06 -16.79
CA THR A 735 11.82 -2.74 -16.98
C THR A 735 11.54 -2.47 -18.45
N PHE A 736 10.30 -2.16 -18.79
CA PHE A 736 9.85 -1.76 -20.12
C PHE A 736 9.46 -0.31 -20.13
N GLU A 737 10.01 0.45 -21.07
CA GLU A 737 9.65 1.84 -21.26
C GLU A 737 8.75 1.99 -22.49
N PHE A 738 7.53 2.46 -22.28
CA PHE A 738 6.56 2.76 -23.32
C PHE A 738 6.70 4.23 -23.71
N ARG A 739 6.98 4.44 -25.00
CA ARG A 739 6.98 5.76 -25.64
C ARG A 739 5.95 5.75 -26.75
N VAL A 740 5.17 6.81 -26.82
CA VAL A 740 4.20 7.03 -27.90
C VAL A 740 4.88 7.91 -28.94
N GLN A 741 5.08 7.39 -30.15
CA GLN A 741 5.55 8.18 -31.28
C GLN A 741 4.37 8.91 -31.94
N ALA A 742 4.65 10.00 -32.65
CA ALA A 742 3.60 10.74 -33.35
C ALA A 742 2.89 9.87 -34.41
N SER A 743 3.59 8.89 -35.00
CA SER A 743 3.03 7.90 -35.92
C SER A 743 2.03 6.95 -35.27
N ASP A 744 2.09 6.76 -33.95
CA ASP A 744 1.20 5.85 -33.22
C ASP A 744 -0.18 6.50 -32.95
N LEU A 745 -0.28 7.82 -33.08
CA LEU A 745 -1.50 8.59 -32.89
C LEU A 745 -2.37 8.56 -34.15
N SER A 746 -3.14 7.47 -34.28
CA SER A 746 -4.05 7.26 -35.41
C SER A 746 -5.43 7.88 -35.19
N ILE A 747 -6.00 8.44 -36.26
CA ILE A 747 -7.41 8.89 -36.32
C ILE A 747 -8.42 7.72 -36.21
N GLU A 748 -7.94 6.48 -36.35
CA GLU A 748 -8.74 5.26 -36.23
C GLU A 748 -8.74 4.68 -34.82
N ALA A 749 -8.24 5.40 -33.81
CA ALA A 749 -8.16 4.94 -32.43
C ALA A 749 -9.55 4.55 -31.88
N ARG A 750 -9.68 3.32 -31.40
CA ARG A 750 -10.90 2.78 -30.78
C ARG A 750 -10.62 2.44 -29.31
N LYS A 751 -11.67 2.45 -28.48
CA LYS A 751 -11.56 1.94 -27.10
C LYS A 751 -11.20 0.44 -27.15
N PRO A 752 -10.17 -0.01 -26.40
CA PRO A 752 -9.83 -1.42 -26.33
C PRO A 752 -10.99 -2.29 -25.84
N THR A 753 -11.18 -3.46 -26.46
CA THR A 753 -12.13 -4.50 -26.03
C THR A 753 -11.40 -5.66 -25.34
N PRO A 754 -12.07 -6.49 -24.54
CA PRO A 754 -11.43 -7.66 -23.94
C PRO A 754 -10.79 -8.58 -24.99
N CYS A 755 -9.65 -9.16 -24.64
CA CYS A 755 -8.95 -10.15 -25.45
C CYS A 755 -9.63 -11.52 -25.31
N ALA A 756 -9.72 -12.28 -26.42
CA ALA A 756 -10.15 -13.67 -26.34
C ALA A 756 -9.08 -14.53 -25.65
N PRO A 757 -9.46 -15.54 -24.85
CA PRO A 757 -8.53 -16.53 -24.31
C PRO A 757 -7.71 -17.20 -25.42
N GLY A 758 -6.41 -17.36 -25.17
CA GLY A 758 -5.51 -18.11 -26.01
C GLY A 758 -5.75 -19.62 -25.94
N ASP A 759 -5.10 -20.34 -26.85
CA ASP A 759 -5.10 -21.81 -26.84
C ASP A 759 -4.50 -22.34 -25.52
N ALA A 760 -5.25 -23.20 -24.83
CA ALA A 760 -4.89 -23.64 -23.49
C ALA A 760 -3.56 -24.42 -23.45
N GLU A 761 -3.22 -25.16 -24.51
CA GLU A 761 -1.94 -25.87 -24.61
C GLU A 761 -0.77 -24.91 -24.80
N LEU A 762 -0.91 -23.85 -25.60
CA LEU A 762 0.10 -22.79 -25.74
C LEU A 762 0.30 -21.99 -24.45
N VAL A 763 -0.79 -21.64 -23.77
CA VAL A 763 -0.73 -20.89 -22.51
C VAL A 763 -0.01 -21.72 -21.43
N ARG A 764 -0.31 -23.02 -21.32
CA ARG A 764 0.46 -23.93 -20.45
C ARG A 764 1.90 -24.11 -20.93
N GLY A 765 2.11 -24.10 -22.24
CA GLY A 765 3.43 -24.08 -22.88
C GLY A 765 4.32 -22.96 -22.38
N LEU A 766 3.81 -21.72 -22.35
CA LEU A 766 4.54 -20.57 -21.81
C LEU A 766 4.93 -20.78 -20.35
N LEU A 767 4.04 -21.35 -19.53
CA LEU A 767 4.33 -21.63 -18.13
C LEU A 767 5.43 -22.68 -17.96
N THR A 768 5.41 -23.74 -18.78
CA THR A 768 6.46 -24.77 -18.80
C THR A 768 7.82 -24.16 -19.14
N ILE A 769 7.88 -23.30 -20.17
CA ILE A 769 9.11 -22.59 -20.55
C ILE A 769 9.58 -21.67 -19.41
N ALA A 770 8.67 -20.93 -18.78
CA ALA A 770 9.00 -20.03 -17.68
C ALA A 770 9.52 -20.75 -16.43
N ARG A 771 9.11 -22.00 -16.19
CA ARG A 771 9.55 -22.84 -15.07
C ARG A 771 10.87 -23.58 -15.30
N ASP A 772 11.35 -23.62 -16.54
CA ASP A 772 12.65 -24.17 -16.88
C ASP A 772 13.73 -23.09 -16.68
N ASP A 773 14.44 -23.19 -15.55
CA ASP A 773 15.55 -22.28 -15.21
C ASP A 773 16.79 -22.53 -16.10
N ASP A 774 16.85 -23.70 -16.75
CA ASP A 774 17.95 -24.16 -17.58
C ASP A 774 17.62 -24.08 -19.08
N TRP A 775 16.51 -23.42 -19.46
CA TRP A 775 16.08 -23.26 -20.86
C TRP A 775 17.22 -22.81 -21.79
N HIS A 776 18.01 -21.84 -21.34
CA HIS A 776 19.14 -21.28 -22.07
C HIS A 776 20.32 -22.25 -22.27
N LEU A 777 20.44 -23.30 -21.44
CA LEU A 777 21.46 -24.34 -21.57
C LEU A 777 21.08 -25.37 -22.64
N THR A 778 19.78 -25.64 -22.80
CA THR A 778 19.25 -26.63 -23.75
C THR A 778 18.88 -26.01 -25.10
N HIS A 779 18.61 -24.70 -25.14
CA HIS A 779 18.25 -23.93 -26.32
C HIS A 779 19.32 -22.86 -26.63
N GLN A 780 20.59 -23.27 -26.62
CA GLN A 780 21.69 -22.38 -26.95
C GLN A 780 21.59 -21.92 -28.41
N SER A 781 21.55 -20.61 -28.59
CA SER A 781 21.74 -20.00 -29.90
C SER A 781 23.23 -19.70 -30.14
N GLY A 782 23.63 -19.64 -31.41
CA GLY A 782 25.01 -19.28 -31.78
C GLY A 782 25.43 -17.88 -31.30
N SER A 783 24.48 -17.04 -30.90
CA SER A 783 24.71 -15.68 -30.43
C SER A 783 25.12 -15.57 -28.96
N ILE A 784 24.92 -16.61 -28.13
CA ILE A 784 25.32 -16.58 -26.70
C ILE A 784 26.84 -16.50 -26.52
N ASP A 785 27.59 -17.22 -27.36
CA ASP A 785 29.06 -17.21 -27.36
C ASP A 785 29.61 -15.84 -27.73
N GLU A 786 28.89 -15.09 -28.58
CA GLU A 786 29.23 -13.71 -28.96
C GLU A 786 28.74 -12.68 -27.94
N LEU A 787 27.59 -12.93 -27.29
CA LEU A 787 26.99 -12.07 -26.26
C LEU A 787 27.82 -12.05 -24.98
N THR A 788 28.34 -13.20 -24.56
CA THR A 788 29.10 -13.33 -23.31
C THR A 788 30.31 -12.36 -23.24
N PRO A 789 31.18 -12.27 -24.27
CA PRO A 789 32.22 -11.25 -24.36
C PRO A 789 31.67 -9.83 -24.23
N ARG A 790 30.54 -9.51 -24.87
CA ARG A 790 29.92 -8.16 -24.82
C ARG A 790 29.42 -7.82 -23.42
N LEU A 791 28.75 -8.75 -22.75
CA LEU A 791 28.31 -8.55 -21.36
C LEU A 791 29.49 -8.42 -20.39
N LYS A 792 30.57 -9.18 -20.59
CA LYS A 792 31.80 -9.04 -19.78
C LYS A 792 32.47 -7.68 -19.98
N GLN A 793 32.51 -7.19 -21.21
CA GLN A 793 32.98 -5.83 -21.49
C GLN A 793 32.09 -4.81 -20.78
N LEU A 794 30.78 -4.91 -20.92
CA LEU A 794 29.86 -4.00 -20.25
C LEU A 794 30.03 -4.00 -18.72
N HIS A 795 30.25 -5.19 -18.13
CA HIS A 795 30.60 -5.32 -16.72
C HIS A 795 31.90 -4.57 -16.39
N GLU A 796 32.98 -4.81 -17.14
CA GLU A 796 34.28 -4.13 -16.93
C GLU A 796 34.15 -2.60 -17.04
N LEU A 797 33.39 -2.10 -18.01
CA LEU A 797 33.12 -0.68 -18.18
C LEU A 797 32.46 -0.08 -16.94
N LEU A 798 31.42 -0.75 -16.43
CA LEU A 798 30.67 -0.30 -15.26
C LEU A 798 31.48 -0.44 -13.95
N SER A 799 32.35 -1.44 -13.83
CA SER A 799 33.23 -1.65 -12.67
C SER A 799 34.15 -0.46 -12.40
N ARG A 800 34.59 0.25 -13.46
CA ARG A 800 35.43 1.46 -13.33
C ARG A 800 34.75 2.58 -12.54
N TYR A 801 33.41 2.52 -12.42
CA TYR A 801 32.60 3.52 -11.75
C TYR A 801 31.85 2.99 -10.52
N ASN A 802 32.15 1.76 -10.06
CA ASN A 802 31.40 1.07 -8.99
C ASN A 802 29.90 0.92 -9.32
N LEU A 803 29.58 0.60 -10.57
CA LEU A 803 28.21 0.41 -11.08
C LEU A 803 28.02 -0.98 -11.73
N GLU A 804 28.95 -1.89 -11.49
CA GLU A 804 28.94 -3.24 -12.04
C GLU A 804 27.72 -4.05 -11.59
N PHE A 805 27.38 -5.06 -12.39
CA PHE A 805 26.30 -6.00 -12.10
C PHE A 805 26.85 -7.38 -11.75
N GLY A 806 26.17 -8.07 -10.82
CA GLY A 806 26.57 -9.39 -10.35
C GLY A 806 26.05 -10.54 -11.23
N HIS A 807 26.31 -11.77 -10.77
CA HIS A 807 25.95 -13.01 -11.46
C HIS A 807 24.47 -13.13 -11.82
N ARG A 808 23.56 -12.57 -11.01
CA ARG A 808 22.12 -12.58 -11.28
C ARG A 808 21.77 -11.92 -12.61
N VAL A 809 22.20 -10.67 -12.80
CA VAL A 809 21.91 -9.92 -14.03
C VAL A 809 22.54 -10.61 -15.23
N PHE A 810 23.73 -11.19 -15.05
CA PHE A 810 24.40 -11.94 -16.10
C PHE A 810 23.60 -13.20 -16.51
N TYR A 811 23.13 -14.00 -15.54
CA TYR A 811 22.26 -15.15 -15.78
C TYR A 811 20.95 -14.73 -16.48
N GLU A 812 20.30 -13.68 -15.98
CA GLU A 812 19.05 -13.17 -16.54
C GLU A 812 19.23 -12.63 -17.96
N ALA A 813 20.37 -12.00 -18.27
CA ALA A 813 20.70 -11.52 -19.60
C ALA A 813 20.87 -12.67 -20.60
N ILE A 814 21.56 -13.74 -20.21
CA ILE A 814 21.72 -14.93 -21.06
C ILE A 814 20.37 -15.63 -21.26
N ARG A 815 19.60 -15.82 -20.18
CA ARG A 815 18.27 -16.42 -20.26
C ARG A 815 17.33 -15.62 -21.16
N PHE A 816 17.33 -14.30 -21.01
CA PHE A 816 16.56 -13.40 -21.87
C PHE A 816 17.00 -13.52 -23.32
N ALA A 817 18.29 -13.59 -23.62
CA ALA A 817 18.78 -13.70 -24.99
C ALA A 817 18.22 -14.92 -25.73
N SER A 818 18.29 -16.11 -25.11
CA SER A 818 17.71 -17.34 -25.67
C SER A 818 16.21 -17.20 -25.93
N LEU A 819 15.46 -16.67 -24.96
CA LEU A 819 14.01 -16.48 -25.07
C LEU A 819 13.63 -15.39 -26.08
N ALA A 820 14.43 -14.34 -26.22
CA ALA A 820 14.21 -13.25 -27.16
C ALA A 820 14.39 -13.73 -28.60
N GLU A 821 15.43 -14.52 -28.85
CA GLU A 821 15.68 -15.08 -30.18
C GLU A 821 14.60 -16.08 -30.61
N GLU A 822 14.17 -16.94 -29.69
CA GLU A 822 13.05 -17.85 -29.94
C GLU A 822 11.74 -17.10 -30.19
N ALA A 823 11.51 -15.99 -29.48
CA ALA A 823 10.38 -15.09 -29.70
C ALA A 823 10.48 -14.25 -30.99
N GLY A 824 11.57 -14.39 -31.76
CA GLY A 824 11.77 -13.75 -33.06
C GLY A 824 12.59 -12.45 -33.04
N ILE A 825 13.21 -12.09 -31.91
CA ILE A 825 14.17 -10.97 -31.84
C ILE A 825 15.54 -11.49 -32.28
N THR A 826 15.86 -11.31 -33.56
CA THR A 826 17.11 -11.80 -34.15
C THR A 826 18.20 -10.73 -34.16
N GLY A 827 19.45 -11.13 -33.93
CA GLY A 827 20.61 -10.25 -33.99
C GLY A 827 21.19 -9.96 -32.60
N LEU A 828 22.51 -10.10 -32.48
CA LEU A 828 23.23 -9.90 -31.23
C LEU A 828 23.04 -8.48 -30.69
N ASP A 829 23.12 -7.50 -31.58
CA ASP A 829 22.86 -6.08 -31.37
C ASP A 829 21.44 -5.82 -30.87
N ALA A 830 20.42 -6.38 -31.53
CA ALA A 830 19.02 -6.20 -31.14
C ALA A 830 18.74 -6.78 -29.74
N VAL A 831 19.28 -7.95 -29.43
CA VAL A 831 19.15 -8.59 -28.11
C VAL A 831 19.91 -7.80 -27.04
N LEU A 832 21.16 -7.41 -27.32
CA LEU A 832 21.98 -6.64 -26.39
C LEU A 832 21.38 -5.27 -26.12
N ASP A 833 20.80 -4.60 -27.12
CA ASP A 833 20.12 -3.31 -26.97
C ASP A 833 18.96 -3.44 -25.97
N ARG A 834 18.19 -4.54 -26.01
CA ARG A 834 17.13 -4.81 -25.04
C ARG A 834 17.65 -5.14 -23.66
N ILE A 835 18.72 -5.92 -23.53
CA ILE A 835 19.35 -6.21 -22.24
C ILE A 835 19.83 -4.92 -21.57
N VAL A 836 20.55 -4.07 -22.31
CA VAL A 836 21.04 -2.79 -21.79
C VAL A 836 19.88 -1.91 -21.34
N MET A 837 18.86 -1.77 -22.19
CA MET A 837 17.66 -0.98 -21.92
C MET A 837 16.86 -1.46 -20.70
N GLN A 838 16.66 -2.78 -20.55
CA GLN A 838 15.74 -3.37 -19.57
C GLN A 838 16.39 -3.75 -18.23
N LYS A 839 17.70 -4.02 -18.23
CA LYS A 839 18.45 -4.50 -17.04
C LYS A 839 19.55 -3.58 -16.58
N VAL A 840 20.25 -2.90 -17.48
CA VAL A 840 21.44 -2.12 -17.13
C VAL A 840 21.06 -0.67 -16.81
N LEU A 841 20.40 0.02 -17.75
CA LEU A 841 20.00 1.42 -17.58
C LEU A 841 19.08 1.67 -16.38
N PRO A 842 18.14 0.78 -16.02
CA PRO A 842 17.29 1.00 -14.85
C PRO A 842 18.04 1.13 -13.53
N ARG A 843 19.24 0.55 -13.43
CA ARG A 843 20.08 0.61 -12.23
C ARG A 843 20.83 1.94 -12.10
N LEU A 844 20.85 2.76 -13.14
CA LEU A 844 21.60 4.01 -13.19
C LEU A 844 20.71 5.17 -12.75
N HIS A 845 20.89 5.61 -11.51
CA HIS A 845 20.22 6.78 -10.97
C HIS A 845 21.15 7.52 -9.99
N GLY A 846 20.99 8.84 -9.88
CA GLY A 846 21.80 9.64 -8.97
C GLY A 846 22.16 11.01 -9.50
N SER A 847 23.03 11.68 -8.76
CA SER A 847 23.50 13.04 -9.09
C SER A 847 24.48 13.04 -10.26
N ARG A 848 24.63 14.21 -10.87
CA ARG A 848 25.56 14.46 -12.00
C ARG A 848 26.97 13.95 -11.73
N ARG A 849 27.51 14.24 -10.55
CA ARG A 849 28.86 13.81 -10.13
C ARG A 849 29.07 12.30 -10.24
N ARG A 850 28.03 11.52 -9.97
CA ARG A 850 28.08 10.05 -10.03
C ARG A 850 27.87 9.51 -11.44
N LEU A 851 26.94 10.09 -12.20
CA LEU A 851 26.44 9.46 -13.43
C LEU A 851 27.01 10.00 -14.75
N GLU A 852 27.55 11.21 -14.80
CA GLU A 852 27.88 11.83 -16.10
C GLU A 852 28.96 11.04 -16.86
N LEU A 853 30.05 10.65 -16.20
CA LEU A 853 31.11 9.85 -16.82
C LEU A 853 30.66 8.43 -17.21
N PRO A 854 29.98 7.66 -16.32
CA PRO A 854 29.45 6.35 -16.71
C PRO A 854 28.49 6.40 -17.89
N LEU A 855 27.58 7.38 -17.94
CA LEU A 855 26.63 7.52 -19.03
C LEU A 855 27.33 7.87 -20.34
N LEU A 856 28.37 8.72 -20.32
CA LEU A 856 29.17 9.00 -21.51
C LEU A 856 29.92 7.76 -22.02
N ALA A 857 30.50 6.97 -21.11
CA ALA A 857 31.18 5.72 -21.46
C ALA A 857 30.21 4.69 -22.05
N LEU A 858 29.02 4.55 -21.44
CA LEU A 858 27.95 3.69 -21.95
C LEU A 858 27.42 4.17 -23.30
N ALA A 859 27.31 5.48 -23.51
CA ALA A 859 26.87 6.04 -24.78
C ALA A 859 27.86 5.68 -25.90
N GLN A 860 29.16 5.78 -25.66
CA GLN A 860 30.18 5.36 -26.62
C GLN A 860 30.13 3.84 -26.88
N TYR A 861 29.98 3.04 -25.84
CA TYR A 861 29.82 1.58 -25.98
C TYR A 861 28.59 1.22 -26.84
N CYS A 862 27.44 1.83 -26.57
CA CYS A 862 26.21 1.60 -27.32
C CYS A 862 26.29 2.10 -28.76
N ARG A 863 27.12 3.12 -29.02
CA ARG A 863 27.31 3.67 -30.36
C ARG A 863 28.22 2.80 -31.21
N ASP A 864 29.34 2.35 -30.67
CA ASP A 864 30.46 1.80 -31.45
C ASP A 864 30.65 0.27 -31.28
N LEU A 865 30.02 -0.37 -30.29
CA LEU A 865 30.22 -1.78 -29.88
C LEU A 865 31.69 -2.25 -29.99
N PRO A 866 32.63 -1.54 -29.33
CA PRO A 866 34.05 -1.76 -29.56
C PRO A 866 34.48 -3.17 -29.13
N THR A 867 35.47 -3.73 -29.82
CA THR A 867 36.00 -5.07 -29.52
C THR A 867 36.84 -5.13 -28.24
N SER A 868 37.24 -3.98 -27.68
CA SER A 868 37.91 -3.84 -26.38
C SER A 868 37.63 -2.47 -25.74
N ILE A 869 37.76 -2.36 -24.42
CA ILE A 869 37.54 -1.10 -23.69
C ILE A 869 38.88 -0.42 -23.46
N THR A 870 39.14 0.69 -24.14
CA THR A 870 40.37 1.48 -23.98
C THR A 870 40.52 2.01 -22.54
N SER A 871 41.75 1.98 -22.02
CA SER A 871 42.11 2.30 -20.62
C SER A 871 42.36 3.79 -20.34
N ASP A 872 42.11 4.69 -21.30
CA ASP A 872 42.48 6.10 -21.12
C ASP A 872 41.43 6.86 -20.30
N ASP A 873 41.87 7.38 -19.13
CA ASP A 873 41.16 8.26 -18.19
C ASP A 873 40.74 9.63 -18.79
N LYS A 874 40.86 9.79 -20.11
CA LYS A 874 40.45 10.97 -20.87
C LYS A 874 39.38 10.59 -21.88
N LEU A 875 38.23 10.13 -21.39
CA LEU A 875 37.00 10.09 -22.20
C LEU A 875 36.76 11.49 -22.78
N GLN A 876 36.97 11.63 -24.09
CA GLN A 876 36.71 12.89 -24.78
C GLN A 876 35.22 13.21 -24.64
N THR A 877 34.91 14.24 -23.85
CA THR A 877 33.56 14.69 -23.50
C THR A 877 32.84 15.35 -24.69
N ALA A 878 33.57 15.63 -25.78
CA ALA A 878 33.11 16.29 -26.98
C ALA A 878 32.94 15.27 -28.12
N GLY A 879 31.70 14.97 -28.52
CA GLY A 879 31.40 14.13 -29.69
C GLY A 879 30.32 13.05 -29.49
N VAL A 880 29.77 12.88 -28.28
CA VAL A 880 28.71 11.88 -28.02
C VAL A 880 27.32 12.37 -28.44
N GLU A 881 27.05 13.68 -28.46
CA GLU A 881 25.72 14.23 -28.79
C GLU A 881 25.54 14.61 -30.28
N GLU A 882 26.59 14.49 -31.09
CA GLU A 882 26.59 14.91 -32.51
C GLU A 882 26.04 13.83 -33.47
N ILE A 883 25.90 12.59 -33.00
CA ILE A 883 25.47 11.45 -33.82
C ILE A 883 23.98 11.15 -33.56
N PRO A 884 23.14 11.09 -34.61
CA PRO A 884 21.74 10.68 -34.47
C PRO A 884 21.64 9.24 -33.95
N ALA A 885 20.67 8.98 -33.06
CA ALA A 885 20.55 7.66 -32.42
C ALA A 885 20.31 6.48 -33.38
N GLN A 886 19.80 6.74 -34.59
CA GLN A 886 19.59 5.74 -35.63
C GLN A 886 20.90 5.23 -36.27
N GLY A 887 22.02 5.92 -36.07
CA GLY A 887 23.35 5.51 -36.56
C GLY A 887 24.21 4.81 -35.52
N ALA A 888 23.66 4.49 -34.34
CA ALA A 888 24.32 3.73 -33.28
C ALA A 888 24.04 2.23 -33.44
N GLU A 889 25.00 1.40 -33.04
CA GLU A 889 24.86 -0.06 -33.02
C GLU A 889 23.75 -0.54 -32.05
N LEU A 890 23.57 0.12 -30.90
CA LEU A 890 22.48 -0.12 -29.94
C LEU A 890 21.57 1.13 -29.86
N PRO A 891 20.66 1.33 -30.83
CA PRO A 891 19.97 2.60 -31.03
C PRO A 891 19.00 2.96 -29.90
N THR A 892 18.31 1.99 -29.30
CA THR A 892 17.30 2.23 -28.25
C THR A 892 17.96 2.68 -26.95
N SER A 893 18.99 1.94 -26.52
CA SER A 893 19.78 2.22 -25.32
C SER A 893 20.53 3.53 -25.45
N TYR A 894 21.16 3.77 -26.61
CA TYR A 894 21.88 5.02 -26.88
C TYR A 894 20.93 6.23 -26.81
N ALA A 895 19.75 6.14 -27.44
CA ALA A 895 18.74 7.21 -27.36
C ALA A 895 18.32 7.51 -25.91
N LYS A 896 18.12 6.48 -25.08
CA LYS A 896 17.81 6.66 -23.65
C LYS A 896 18.96 7.31 -22.88
N ILE A 897 20.19 6.86 -23.09
CA ILE A 897 21.37 7.42 -22.43
C ILE A 897 21.51 8.92 -22.73
N LEU A 898 21.27 9.32 -23.99
CA LEU A 898 21.27 10.74 -24.36
C LEU A 898 20.19 11.54 -23.63
N ARG A 899 18.98 10.99 -23.44
CA ARG A 899 17.94 11.63 -22.61
C ARG A 899 18.38 11.77 -21.16
N MET A 900 18.90 10.68 -20.57
CA MET A 900 19.41 10.67 -19.20
C MET A 900 20.53 11.71 -19.02
N LEU A 901 21.45 11.84 -19.98
CA LEU A 901 22.51 12.86 -19.95
C LEU A 901 21.96 14.29 -20.02
N ARG A 902 20.97 14.55 -20.88
CA ARG A 902 20.31 15.87 -20.97
C ARG A 902 19.62 16.22 -19.65
N SER A 903 18.85 15.29 -19.08
CA SER A 903 18.18 15.51 -17.79
C SER A 903 19.18 15.66 -16.65
N LEU A 904 20.23 14.84 -16.60
CA LEU A 904 21.30 14.94 -15.61
C LEU A 904 21.98 16.30 -15.62
N ARG A 905 22.21 16.88 -16.80
CA ARG A 905 22.82 18.20 -16.95
C ARG A 905 21.86 19.33 -16.60
N ALA A 906 20.57 19.19 -16.94
CA ALA A 906 19.55 20.19 -16.64
C ALA A 906 19.18 20.21 -15.14
N ASN A 907 18.93 19.04 -14.56
CA ASN A 907 18.35 18.86 -13.23
C ASN A 907 19.38 18.46 -12.16
N GLN A 908 20.66 18.30 -12.53
CA GLN A 908 21.74 17.77 -11.67
C GLN A 908 21.49 16.35 -11.12
N PHE A 909 20.45 15.69 -11.61
CA PHE A 909 20.00 14.36 -11.22
C PHE A 909 19.33 13.68 -12.43
N ALA A 910 19.49 12.37 -12.57
CA ALA A 910 18.76 11.56 -13.53
C ALA A 910 18.38 10.23 -12.89
N SER A 911 17.28 9.65 -13.36
CA SER A 911 16.83 8.32 -12.98
C SER A 911 16.46 7.48 -14.20
N PHE A 912 15.98 6.25 -13.98
CA PHE A 912 15.57 5.38 -15.07
C PHE A 912 14.27 5.78 -15.77
N THR A 913 13.51 6.72 -15.19
CA THR A 913 12.23 7.18 -15.73
C THR A 913 12.36 8.24 -16.85
N GLU A 914 13.59 8.70 -17.13
CA GLU A 914 13.91 9.78 -18.10
C GLU A 914 13.64 9.47 -19.58
#